data_AF-A0A423XF43-F1
#
_entry.id   AF-A0A423XF43-F1
#
_cell.length_a   1.000
_cell.length_b   1.000
_cell.length_c   1.000
_cell.angle_alpha   90.00
_cell.angle_beta   90.00
_cell.angle_gamma   90.00
#
_symmetry.space_group_name_H-M   'P 1'
#
loop_
_entity.id
_entity.type
_entity.pdbx_description
1 polymer ?
#
loop_
_entity_poly.entity_id
_entity_poly.type
_entity_poly.pdbx_seq_one_letter_code
_entity_poly.pdbx_strand_id
1 'polypeptide(L)'
;MAYPNGALRITRTPGRDPNMDPVVSEVCRRNGVAMKEKITKSQLQGIGTALEQFNRKAYGDNFHAFYVWSSGSSHSKTLVLVYPTFLRIIITSCNMMDIDTELGDNHWYIHDLPMRASRRLAPQLGFETEFLTHLKALGTPLDFIETIQGLYDYSTVKVHLVTSVPGTYSGAKAEQSGLLRLRRIIKDMDLNLGQKKRQGKLRLEICTASLGNLSAKWLDGLYDCALGRKYVEITDDPEVPRELKIFYPTVGDVRKADKEAQDGASNIGCHTRPWPQAPEAIKNLFHHYHSKDPGKLFHQKLILAYDPLDPTAHPYYVYVGSANLSPSAWGALEKDKKENEATCDLKLVRTSNFECGVVIPGSLINDLLEPGTQTWQDGIVPFNQTAANSTNHLAVLLLNPALVAVLFLVANLLTPAAAYTSLSDDSLRRLPAAGADFDIHNDAGLLAPILIPRVPDTPGSDKVQQHFVEFFAKHLQDWTIEWHNSTSETPATGNKLVSFRNLIFRRDPPWAGVGDVARLTLAAHYDSLYRPEGFIGATDSAAPCAMLLHVARSVDEALTKKWEAMEAAGDTDGLEEEKGVQILLLDGEEAWVQWTDTDSTYGSRALAEHWNGEVHPAMSVYKHPIDSISLFVLLDLLGANDPHIPSYFQTTHWAYQKLAKVERRMRQLKILESTPQGPFLPEANKESRQFRPGFVLDDHVPFMDRGVNILHIIPTPFPWFWHRMEDDGEHLDGPTVQDWAKLMTAFVAEWMDLEGFVPSLEDKAVYDRSDKTEL
;
A
#
# COMPACT_ATOMS: atom_id res chain seq x y z
N MET A 1 35.29 18.25 19.42
CA MET A 1 36.20 17.43 18.59
C MET A 1 35.93 17.80 17.14
N ALA A 2 36.92 18.36 16.46
CA ALA A 2 36.84 18.57 15.01
C ALA A 2 37.00 17.20 14.34
N TYR A 3 36.07 16.80 13.48
CA TYR A 3 36.21 15.61 12.63
C TYR A 3 37.18 15.96 11.51
N PRO A 4 38.40 15.38 11.45
CA PRO A 4 39.28 15.56 10.31
C PRO A 4 38.91 14.54 9.24
N ASN A 5 38.89 15.01 7.99
CA ASN A 5 38.81 14.24 6.74
C ASN A 5 37.43 13.66 6.34
N GLY A 6 36.69 14.44 5.54
CA GLY A 6 36.45 14.08 4.13
C GLY A 6 35.46 12.97 3.77
N ALA A 7 34.77 12.35 4.72
CA ALA A 7 33.56 11.57 4.46
C ALA A 7 32.59 11.75 5.63
N LEU A 8 31.36 12.18 5.35
CA LEU A 8 30.28 12.19 6.34
C LEU A 8 30.06 10.72 6.76
N ARG A 9 30.67 10.28 7.86
CA ARG A 9 30.37 8.96 8.44
C ARG A 9 28.99 9.05 9.09
N ILE A 10 27.97 8.71 8.31
CA ILE A 10 26.60 8.58 8.81
C ILE A 10 26.56 7.35 9.71
N THR A 11 26.51 7.56 11.02
CA THR A 11 26.26 6.50 12.00
C THR A 11 24.75 6.35 12.16
N ARG A 12 24.22 5.13 11.99
CA ARG A 12 22.80 4.82 12.09
C ARG A 12 22.54 4.03 13.37
N THR A 13 21.74 4.58 14.28
CA THR A 13 21.52 4.01 15.61
C THR A 13 20.02 3.76 15.86
N PRO A 14 19.37 2.78 15.20
CA PRO A 14 17.94 2.57 15.34
C PRO A 14 17.58 1.86 16.64
N GLY A 15 16.62 2.40 17.39
CA GLY A 15 15.94 1.69 18.46
C GLY A 15 14.88 0.75 17.90
N ARG A 16 14.81 -0.50 18.38
CA ARG A 16 13.87 -1.50 17.86
C ARG A 16 13.13 -2.23 18.98
N ASP A 17 11.86 -2.59 18.74
CA ASP A 17 11.09 -3.42 19.67
C ASP A 17 11.56 -4.88 19.57
N PRO A 18 12.09 -5.47 20.64
CA PRO A 18 12.67 -6.81 20.58
C PRO A 18 11.62 -7.92 20.35
N ASN A 19 10.33 -7.64 20.53
CA ASN A 19 9.27 -8.61 20.24
C ASN A 19 8.73 -8.49 18.81
N MET A 20 9.08 -7.43 18.08
CA MET A 20 8.61 -7.18 16.71
C MET A 20 9.75 -7.22 15.68
N ASP A 21 11.01 -7.17 16.09
CA ASP A 21 12.16 -7.29 15.19
C ASP A 21 12.47 -8.77 14.85
N PRO A 22 12.32 -9.22 13.60
CA PRO A 22 12.61 -10.60 13.20
C PRO A 22 14.07 -11.01 13.44
N VAL A 23 15.01 -10.06 13.51
CA VAL A 23 16.41 -10.32 13.85
C VAL A 23 16.54 -10.93 15.25
N VAL A 24 15.69 -10.52 16.20
CA VAL A 24 15.72 -11.06 17.57
C VAL A 24 15.33 -12.53 17.59
N SER A 25 14.28 -12.91 16.85
CA SER A 25 13.86 -14.31 16.72
C SER A 25 14.94 -15.18 16.09
N GLU A 26 15.61 -14.69 15.05
CA GLU A 26 16.69 -15.42 14.39
C GLU A 26 17.93 -15.58 15.29
N VAL A 27 18.32 -14.53 16.03
CA VAL A 27 19.44 -14.62 16.97
C VAL A 27 19.10 -15.54 18.15
N CYS A 28 17.89 -15.50 18.69
CA CYS A 28 17.41 -16.47 19.69
C CYS A 28 17.57 -17.91 19.19
N ARG A 29 17.10 -18.20 17.97
CA ARG A 29 17.19 -19.53 17.35
C ARG A 29 18.64 -20.01 17.22
N ARG A 30 19.55 -19.15 16.76
CA ARG A 30 20.98 -19.49 16.61
C ARG A 30 21.70 -19.74 17.94
N ASN A 31 21.22 -19.14 19.02
CA ASN A 31 21.81 -19.27 20.36
C ASN A 31 21.06 -20.27 21.26
N GLY A 32 20.12 -21.06 20.71
CA GLY A 32 19.36 -22.05 21.48
C GLY A 32 18.41 -21.44 22.52
N VAL A 33 18.01 -20.18 22.36
CA VAL A 33 17.09 -19.49 23.26
C VAL A 33 15.66 -19.70 22.77
N ALA A 34 14.88 -20.48 23.53
CA ALA A 34 13.47 -20.72 23.22
C ALA A 34 12.60 -19.52 23.61
N MET A 35 12.01 -18.84 22.61
CA MET A 35 10.94 -17.85 22.80
C MET A 35 9.57 -18.55 22.71
N LYS A 36 8.64 -18.17 23.59
CA LYS A 36 7.22 -18.55 23.47
C LYS A 36 6.49 -17.56 22.58
N GLU A 37 6.00 -16.47 23.18
CA GLU A 37 5.33 -15.36 22.49
C GLU A 37 6.13 -14.05 22.55
N LYS A 38 6.78 -13.78 23.69
CA LYS A 38 7.62 -12.60 23.91
C LYS A 38 8.96 -13.00 24.51
N ILE A 39 10.00 -12.23 24.21
CA ILE A 39 11.31 -12.39 24.83
C ILE A 39 11.26 -11.87 26.27
N THR A 40 11.85 -12.62 27.20
CA THR A 40 12.01 -12.14 28.58
C THR A 40 13.19 -11.17 28.69
N LYS A 41 13.19 -10.34 29.74
CA LYS A 41 14.28 -9.40 29.99
C LYS A 41 15.65 -10.08 30.11
N SER A 42 15.72 -11.23 30.78
CA SER A 42 16.96 -11.99 30.94
C SER A 42 17.43 -12.63 29.63
N GLN A 43 16.50 -13.14 28.82
CA GLN A 43 16.83 -13.67 27.49
C GLN A 43 17.39 -12.58 26.58
N LEU A 44 16.75 -11.40 26.53
CA LEU A 44 17.22 -10.27 25.72
C LEU A 44 18.63 -9.82 26.14
N GLN A 45 18.90 -9.75 27.44
CA GLN A 45 20.24 -9.46 27.95
C GLN A 45 21.26 -10.53 27.54
N GLY A 46 20.89 -11.81 27.61
CA GLY A 46 21.76 -12.93 27.26
C GLY A 46 22.18 -12.97 25.78
N ILE A 47 21.34 -12.47 24.87
CA ILE A 47 21.63 -12.44 23.43
C ILE A 47 22.21 -11.11 22.93
N GLY A 48 22.36 -10.10 23.79
CA GLY A 48 22.71 -8.73 23.38
C GLY A 48 23.98 -8.64 22.54
N THR A 49 25.03 -9.36 22.93
CA THR A 49 26.29 -9.40 22.17
C THR A 49 26.12 -10.06 20.80
N ALA A 50 25.32 -11.13 20.73
CA ALA A 50 25.04 -11.82 19.47
C ALA A 50 24.19 -10.94 18.53
N LEU A 51 23.25 -10.17 19.07
CA LEU A 51 22.48 -9.18 18.32
C LEU A 51 23.38 -8.10 17.73
N GLU A 52 24.31 -7.56 18.53
CA GLU A 52 25.25 -6.55 18.06
C GLU A 52 26.14 -7.08 16.92
N GLN A 53 26.71 -8.28 17.10
CA GLN A 53 27.54 -8.92 16.07
C GLN A 53 26.75 -9.23 14.79
N PHE A 54 25.50 -9.70 14.93
CA PHE A 54 24.63 -9.96 13.79
C PHE A 54 24.37 -8.67 13.00
N ASN A 55 23.98 -7.60 13.69
CA ASN A 55 23.68 -6.31 13.07
C ASN A 55 24.92 -5.70 12.38
N ARG A 56 26.09 -5.72 13.02
CA ARG A 56 27.35 -5.26 12.40
C ARG A 56 27.70 -6.06 11.14
N LYS A 57 27.50 -7.38 11.17
CA LYS A 57 27.76 -8.24 10.00
C LYS A 57 26.78 -7.98 8.86
N ALA A 58 25.50 -7.73 9.18
CA ALA A 58 24.46 -7.52 8.19
C ALA A 58 24.49 -6.10 7.57
N TYR A 59 24.79 -5.08 8.37
CA TYR A 59 24.60 -3.67 8.00
C TYR A 59 25.87 -2.80 8.10
N GLY A 60 27.01 -3.41 8.45
CA GLY A 60 28.31 -2.74 8.56
C GLY A 60 28.58 -2.10 9.92
N ASP A 61 29.81 -1.62 10.10
CA ASP A 61 30.31 -1.11 11.40
C ASP A 61 29.68 0.21 11.87
N ASN A 62 29.01 0.94 10.96
CA ASN A 62 28.35 2.21 11.29
C ASN A 62 26.87 2.01 11.70
N PHE A 63 26.41 0.77 11.87
CA PHE A 63 25.04 0.45 12.25
C PHE A 63 24.98 -0.11 13.68
N HIS A 64 24.30 0.60 14.57
CA HIS A 64 24.22 0.29 16.01
C HIS A 64 22.77 0.23 16.47
N ALA A 65 22.09 -0.89 16.21
CA ALA A 65 20.75 -1.10 16.75
C ALA A 65 20.79 -1.31 18.27
N PHE A 66 19.81 -0.76 18.98
CA PHE A 66 19.62 -0.99 20.41
C PHE A 66 18.20 -1.46 20.71
N TYR A 67 18.07 -2.25 21.77
CA TYR A 67 16.84 -2.95 22.12
C TYR A 67 16.54 -2.73 23.61
N VAL A 68 15.33 -2.27 23.90
CA VAL A 68 14.83 -2.15 25.27
C VAL A 68 13.72 -3.14 25.52
N TRP A 69 13.78 -3.84 26.65
CA TRP A 69 12.71 -4.73 27.04
C TRP A 69 11.50 -3.93 27.56
N SER A 70 10.31 -4.30 27.08
CA SER A 70 9.03 -3.73 27.50
C SER A 70 8.03 -4.85 27.79
N SER A 71 7.15 -4.68 28.78
CA SER A 71 6.05 -5.62 29.03
C SER A 71 4.94 -5.52 27.97
N GLY A 72 4.77 -4.34 27.39
CA GLY A 72 3.86 -4.05 26.27
C GLY A 72 4.64 -4.01 24.97
N SER A 73 4.92 -2.79 24.48
CA SER A 73 5.71 -2.51 23.28
C SER A 73 6.70 -1.34 23.51
N SER A 74 7.75 -1.28 22.69
CA SER A 74 8.58 -0.10 22.52
C SER A 74 8.05 0.74 21.36
N HIS A 75 7.10 1.64 21.65
CA HIS A 75 6.28 2.29 20.62
C HIS A 75 6.63 3.76 20.37
N SER A 76 7.65 4.29 21.05
CA SER A 76 8.17 5.66 20.83
C SER A 76 8.72 5.83 19.41
N LYS A 77 8.33 6.91 18.74
CA LYS A 77 8.74 7.25 17.38
C LYS A 77 9.42 8.61 17.39
N THR A 78 10.75 8.59 17.42
CA THR A 78 11.55 9.79 17.59
C THR A 78 12.81 9.70 16.74
N LEU A 79 13.11 10.75 15.99
CA LEU A 79 14.38 10.90 15.26
C LEU A 79 15.21 12.00 15.93
N VAL A 80 16.49 11.71 16.13
CA VAL A 80 17.47 12.64 16.71
C VAL A 80 18.59 12.78 15.71
N LEU A 81 18.57 13.87 14.93
CA LEU A 81 19.48 14.08 13.80
C LEU A 81 20.49 15.17 14.13
N VAL A 82 21.76 14.80 14.16
CA VAL A 82 22.87 15.69 14.52
C VAL A 82 23.44 16.32 13.25
N TYR A 83 23.26 17.63 13.07
CA TYR A 83 23.85 18.40 11.99
C TYR A 83 25.06 19.22 12.49
N PRO A 84 25.92 19.74 11.58
CA PRO A 84 27.09 20.53 11.98
C PRO A 84 26.78 21.77 12.82
N THR A 85 25.60 22.39 12.63
CA THR A 85 25.23 23.65 13.26
C THR A 85 23.98 23.58 14.15
N PHE A 86 23.24 22.48 14.11
CA PHE A 86 22.01 22.31 14.90
C PHE A 86 21.71 20.82 15.18
N LEU A 87 20.83 20.57 16.14
CA LEU A 87 20.24 19.27 16.42
C LEU A 87 18.77 19.34 15.99
N ARG A 88 18.32 18.41 15.15
CA ARG A 88 16.90 18.27 14.81
C ARG A 88 16.29 17.16 15.64
N ILE A 89 15.22 17.50 16.35
CA ILE A 89 14.37 16.54 17.04
C ILE A 89 13.07 16.40 16.25
N ILE A 90 12.71 15.16 15.96
CA ILE A 90 11.43 14.83 15.32
C ILE A 90 10.68 13.88 16.25
N ILE A 91 9.45 14.20 16.60
CA ILE A 91 8.51 13.33 17.33
C ILE A 91 7.29 13.13 16.43
N THR A 92 6.94 11.89 16.13
CA THR A 92 5.93 11.57 15.11
C THR A 92 5.02 10.41 15.52
N SER A 93 3.89 10.26 14.84
CA SER A 93 3.02 9.07 14.90
C SER A 93 3.44 7.95 13.93
N CYS A 94 4.35 8.26 13.00
CA CYS A 94 4.76 7.43 11.86
C CYS A 94 5.75 6.32 12.27
N ASN A 95 5.50 5.07 11.88
CA ASN A 95 6.56 4.06 11.83
C ASN A 95 7.48 4.36 10.64
N MET A 96 8.79 4.11 10.79
CA MET A 96 9.76 4.33 9.70
C MET A 96 9.72 3.16 8.69
N MET A 97 8.61 3.06 7.96
CA MET A 97 8.34 2.06 6.92
C MET A 97 7.47 2.70 5.83
N ASP A 98 7.65 2.25 4.58
CA ASP A 98 7.06 2.88 3.39
C ASP A 98 5.53 3.07 3.52
N ILE A 99 4.82 2.05 4.02
CA ILE A 99 3.36 2.10 4.21
C ILE A 99 2.88 3.22 5.15
N ASP A 100 3.70 3.59 6.13
CA ASP A 100 3.38 4.67 7.06
C ASP A 100 3.93 6.01 6.55
N THR A 101 5.06 6.02 5.85
CA THR A 101 5.70 7.27 5.39
C THR A 101 5.11 7.82 4.09
N GLU A 102 4.60 6.95 3.22
CA GLU A 102 4.12 7.30 1.88
C GLU A 102 2.59 7.21 1.77
N LEU A 103 1.97 6.27 2.47
CA LEU A 103 0.54 5.93 2.31
C LEU A 103 -0.31 6.25 3.54
N GLY A 104 0.31 6.70 4.64
CA GLY A 104 -0.35 6.93 5.91
C GLY A 104 -0.34 8.39 6.32
N ASP A 105 -1.52 8.93 6.67
CA ASP A 105 -1.58 10.23 7.32
C ASP A 105 -0.86 10.16 8.67
N ASN A 106 0.07 11.09 8.90
CA ASN A 106 0.91 11.14 10.11
C ASN A 106 1.13 12.56 10.61
N HIS A 107 1.32 12.72 11.93
CA HIS A 107 1.75 13.99 12.51
C HIS A 107 3.25 14.01 12.72
N TRP A 108 3.88 15.14 12.44
CA TRP A 108 5.31 15.35 12.61
C TRP A 108 5.54 16.65 13.38
N TYR A 109 6.04 16.53 14.60
CA TYR A 109 6.60 17.67 15.31
C TYR A 109 8.11 17.72 15.04
N ILE A 110 8.57 18.79 14.39
CA ILE A 110 9.97 18.98 14.01
C ILE A 110 10.49 20.25 14.71
N HIS A 111 11.63 20.12 15.40
CA HIS A 111 12.26 21.26 16.07
C HIS A 111 13.76 21.25 15.85
N ASP A 112 14.29 22.35 15.31
CA ASP A 112 15.72 22.59 15.15
C ASP A 112 16.29 23.39 16.33
N LEU A 113 17.34 22.85 16.94
CA LEU A 113 17.99 23.39 18.13
C LEU A 113 19.38 23.87 17.73
N PRO A 114 19.67 25.18 17.77
CA PRO A 114 20.97 25.68 17.36
C PRO A 114 22.07 25.20 18.31
N MET A 115 23.25 24.92 17.75
CA MET A 115 24.43 24.55 18.52
C MET A 115 24.91 25.75 19.34
N ARG A 116 25.27 25.52 20.60
CA ARG A 116 25.81 26.55 21.50
C ARG A 116 27.30 26.76 21.22
N ALA A 117 27.77 27.98 21.43
CA ALA A 117 29.21 28.29 21.37
C ALA A 117 30.04 27.52 22.42
N SER A 118 29.42 27.15 23.55
CA SER A 118 30.07 26.37 24.61
C SER A 118 29.09 25.35 25.21
N ARG A 119 29.56 24.13 25.46
CA ARG A 119 28.80 23.08 26.14
C ARG A 119 28.53 23.46 27.61
N ARG A 120 27.30 23.26 28.09
CA ARG A 120 26.95 23.34 29.51
C ARG A 120 27.37 22.06 30.23
N LEU A 121 27.85 22.21 31.47
CA LEU A 121 28.22 21.09 32.35
C LEU A 121 27.01 20.33 32.89
N ALA A 122 25.84 20.98 32.95
CA ALA A 122 24.58 20.38 33.38
C ALA A 122 23.47 20.71 32.37
N PRO A 123 22.56 19.76 32.07
CA PRO A 123 21.45 20.01 31.18
C PRO A 123 20.50 21.07 31.76
N GLN A 124 19.79 21.78 30.89
CA GLN A 124 18.75 22.71 31.29
C GLN A 124 17.58 21.92 31.90
N LEU A 125 17.12 22.34 33.09
CA LEU A 125 15.86 21.88 33.66
C LEU A 125 14.73 22.18 32.67
N GLY A 126 13.88 21.19 32.41
CA GLY A 126 12.82 21.27 31.40
C GLY A 126 13.03 20.24 30.28
N PHE A 127 12.72 20.63 29.04
CA PHE A 127 12.62 19.71 27.90
C PHE A 127 13.88 18.88 27.66
N GLU A 128 15.08 19.48 27.71
CA GLU A 128 16.34 18.74 27.51
C GLU A 128 16.48 17.59 28.52
N THR A 129 16.32 17.88 29.81
CA THR A 129 16.47 16.87 30.85
C THR A 129 15.45 15.75 30.71
N GLU A 130 14.19 16.09 30.42
CA GLU A 130 13.10 15.12 30.22
C GLU A 130 13.35 14.24 28.99
N PHE A 131 13.75 14.87 27.87
CA PHE A 131 14.03 14.18 26.62
C PHE A 131 15.21 13.22 26.74
N LEU A 132 16.34 13.67 27.29
CA LEU A 132 17.50 12.81 27.50
C LEU A 132 17.21 11.68 28.49
N THR A 133 16.35 11.91 29.49
CA THR A 133 15.90 10.86 30.42
C THR A 133 15.10 9.79 29.69
N HIS A 134 14.23 10.19 28.75
CA HIS A 134 13.48 9.24 27.92
C HIS A 134 14.38 8.44 26.97
N LEU A 135 15.35 9.09 26.31
CA LEU A 135 16.33 8.38 25.47
C LEU A 135 17.12 7.35 26.28
N LYS A 136 17.55 7.69 27.51
CA LYS A 136 18.19 6.72 28.42
C LYS A 136 17.25 5.57 28.76
N ALA A 137 15.97 5.85 29.02
CA ALA A 137 14.99 4.83 29.32
C ALA A 137 14.73 3.89 28.12
N LEU A 138 14.80 4.41 26.90
CA LEU A 138 14.73 3.63 25.65
C LEU A 138 15.99 2.79 25.37
N GLY A 139 17.03 2.89 26.21
CA GLY A 139 18.29 2.18 26.01
C GLY A 139 19.15 2.78 24.90
N THR A 140 18.94 4.05 24.54
CA THR A 140 19.82 4.76 23.61
C THR A 140 21.26 4.76 24.14
N PRO A 141 22.28 4.50 23.31
CA PRO A 141 23.68 4.46 23.72
C PRO A 141 24.11 5.73 24.48
N LEU A 142 24.78 5.55 25.62
CA LEU A 142 25.16 6.66 26.51
C LEU A 142 26.18 7.59 25.86
N ASP A 143 27.10 7.06 25.08
CA ASP A 143 28.09 7.80 24.30
C ASP A 143 27.40 8.77 23.32
N PHE A 144 26.35 8.33 22.62
CA PHE A 144 25.53 9.20 21.78
C PHE A 144 24.88 10.31 22.59
N ILE A 145 24.26 9.99 23.74
CA ILE A 145 23.62 10.98 24.61
C ILE A 145 24.64 12.02 25.11
N GLU A 146 25.85 11.60 25.47
CA GLU A 146 26.95 12.47 25.88
C GLU A 146 27.44 13.39 24.75
N THR A 147 27.22 13.04 23.48
CA THR A 147 27.56 13.92 22.35
C THR A 147 26.62 15.13 22.25
N ILE A 148 25.34 14.97 22.60
CA ILE A 148 24.33 16.02 22.46
C ILE A 148 24.04 16.77 23.77
N GLN A 149 24.26 16.14 24.92
CA GLN A 149 23.96 16.72 26.23
C GLN A 149 24.70 18.05 26.46
N GLY A 150 23.94 19.10 26.79
CA GLY A 150 24.44 20.43 27.08
C GLY A 150 25.00 21.21 25.88
N LEU A 151 24.94 20.64 24.67
CA LEU A 151 25.57 21.21 23.47
C LEU A 151 24.62 22.10 22.66
N TYR A 152 23.32 21.86 22.73
CA TYR A 152 22.30 22.55 21.93
C TYR A 152 21.39 23.43 22.80
N ASP A 153 20.84 24.48 22.21
CA ASP A 153 19.97 25.42 22.92
C ASP A 153 18.50 25.00 22.85
N TYR A 154 17.96 24.58 23.99
CA TYR A 154 16.55 24.18 24.14
C TYR A 154 15.63 25.34 24.55
N SER A 155 16.15 26.56 24.71
CA SER A 155 15.35 27.69 25.20
C SER A 155 14.18 28.09 24.29
N THR A 156 14.25 27.74 23.00
CA THR A 156 13.17 27.99 22.03
C THR A 156 12.05 26.95 22.08
N VAL A 157 12.24 25.83 22.79
CA VAL A 157 11.23 24.78 22.87
C VAL A 157 10.14 25.21 23.85
N LYS A 158 8.95 25.47 23.32
CA LYS A 158 7.77 25.92 24.09
C LYS A 158 6.69 24.85 24.22
N VAL A 159 6.88 23.69 23.59
CA VAL A 159 5.99 22.53 23.74
C VAL A 159 6.40 21.69 24.95
N HIS A 160 5.51 20.83 25.41
CA HIS A 160 5.75 19.99 26.59
C HIS A 160 5.86 18.52 26.21
N LEU A 161 6.94 17.87 26.64
CA LEU A 161 7.15 16.45 26.40
C LEU A 161 6.23 15.59 27.26
N VAL A 162 5.57 14.61 26.63
CA VAL A 162 4.80 13.55 27.28
C VAL A 162 5.39 12.21 26.91
N THR A 163 5.82 11.46 27.91
CA THR A 163 6.44 10.15 27.72
C THR A 163 5.72 9.11 28.55
N SER A 164 5.73 7.87 28.08
CA SER A 164 5.42 6.71 28.90
C SER A 164 6.62 5.79 28.96
N VAL A 165 6.92 5.27 30.15
CA VAL A 165 7.96 4.26 30.37
C VAL A 165 7.31 3.08 31.10
N PRO A 166 7.48 1.82 30.68
CA PRO A 166 6.87 0.67 31.33
C PRO A 166 7.22 0.60 32.82
N GLY A 167 6.20 0.51 33.67
CA GLY A 167 6.40 0.47 35.12
C GLY A 167 5.14 0.75 35.91
N THR A 168 5.26 0.68 37.23
CA THR A 168 4.24 1.11 38.18
C THR A 168 4.82 2.24 39.01
N TYR A 169 4.20 3.41 38.91
CA TYR A 169 4.67 4.64 39.55
C TYR A 169 3.65 5.14 40.56
N SER A 170 4.14 5.79 41.61
CA SER A 170 3.35 6.39 42.67
C SER A 170 3.87 7.79 43.01
N GLY A 171 3.02 8.59 43.67
CA GLY A 171 3.36 9.94 44.13
C GLY A 171 3.88 10.84 43.01
N ALA A 172 4.87 11.68 43.32
CA ALA A 172 5.45 12.63 42.36
C ALA A 172 6.09 11.96 41.13
N LYS A 173 6.56 10.71 41.24
CA LYS A 173 7.13 9.98 40.10
C LYS A 173 6.06 9.60 39.08
N ALA A 174 4.81 9.41 39.50
CA ALA A 174 3.73 9.07 38.60
C ALA A 174 3.38 10.22 37.64
N GLU A 175 3.59 11.48 38.05
CA GLU A 175 3.42 12.68 37.20
C GLU A 175 4.51 12.83 36.12
N GLN A 176 5.47 11.91 36.04
CA GLN A 176 6.51 11.89 35.01
C GLN A 176 6.17 10.97 33.82
N SER A 177 5.08 10.20 33.90
CA SER A 177 4.70 9.24 32.86
C SER A 177 3.21 9.24 32.53
N GLY A 178 2.87 9.06 31.25
CA GLY A 178 1.52 8.77 30.78
C GLY A 178 0.44 9.80 31.16
N LEU A 179 -0.73 9.32 31.60
CA LEU A 179 -1.91 10.13 31.96
C LEU A 179 -1.59 11.22 32.98
N LEU A 180 -0.81 10.89 34.01
CA LEU A 180 -0.52 11.87 35.06
C LEU A 180 0.53 12.89 34.62
N ARG A 181 1.40 12.56 33.67
CA ARG A 181 2.24 13.55 32.99
C ARG A 181 1.41 14.50 32.14
N LEU A 182 0.47 13.99 31.35
CA LEU A 182 -0.50 14.82 30.62
C LEU A 182 -1.25 15.75 31.57
N ARG A 183 -1.85 15.20 32.64
CA ARG A 183 -2.54 15.98 33.68
C ARG A 183 -1.67 17.10 34.22
N ARG A 184 -0.42 16.79 34.58
CA ARG A 184 0.51 17.78 35.14
C ARG A 184 0.72 18.94 34.18
N ILE A 185 0.97 18.65 32.90
CA ILE A 185 1.15 19.66 31.85
C ILE A 185 -0.12 20.50 31.69
N ILE A 186 -1.29 19.88 31.53
CA ILE A 186 -2.55 20.63 31.33
C ILE A 186 -2.87 21.52 32.54
N LYS A 187 -2.62 21.01 33.75
CA LYS A 187 -2.78 21.76 34.99
C LYS A 187 -1.84 22.96 35.05
N ASP A 188 -0.58 22.79 34.69
CA ASP A 188 0.44 23.86 34.72
C ASP A 188 0.19 24.92 33.64
N MET A 189 -0.49 24.59 32.54
CA MET A 189 -0.95 25.56 31.54
C MET A 189 -2.16 26.40 31.99
N ASP A 190 -2.83 26.03 33.09
CA ASP A 190 -3.97 26.74 33.69
C ASP A 190 -5.08 27.16 32.70
N LEU A 191 -5.43 26.25 31.78
CA LEU A 191 -6.37 26.53 30.69
C LEU A 191 -7.84 26.66 31.13
N ASN A 192 -8.14 26.48 32.42
CA ASN A 192 -9.50 26.57 32.99
C ASN A 192 -10.54 25.69 32.27
N LEU A 193 -10.13 24.51 31.81
CA LEU A 193 -10.97 23.62 30.98
C LEU A 193 -12.23 23.14 31.70
N GLY A 194 -12.19 22.98 33.03
CA GLY A 194 -13.38 22.65 33.83
C GLY A 194 -14.47 23.73 33.77
N GLN A 195 -14.08 25.01 33.71
CA GLN A 195 -15.03 26.11 33.54
C GLN A 195 -15.58 26.15 32.12
N LYS A 196 -14.71 25.99 31.11
CA LYS A 196 -15.09 25.94 29.69
C LYS A 196 -16.07 24.81 29.40
N LYS A 197 -15.87 23.63 30.01
CA LYS A 197 -16.83 22.52 29.99
C LYS A 197 -18.22 22.94 30.47
N ARG A 198 -18.32 23.57 31.65
CA ARG A 198 -19.61 24.04 32.21
C ARG A 198 -20.31 25.07 31.32
N GLN A 199 -19.56 25.81 30.52
CA GLN A 199 -20.05 26.80 29.57
C GLN A 199 -20.41 26.19 28.20
N GLY A 200 -20.23 24.89 27.99
CA GLY A 200 -20.42 24.24 26.68
C GLY A 200 -19.32 24.56 25.66
N LYS A 201 -18.21 25.18 26.10
CA LYS A 201 -17.08 25.67 25.29
C LYS A 201 -15.91 24.69 25.24
N LEU A 202 -16.17 23.40 25.41
CA LEU A 202 -15.12 22.38 25.39
C LEU A 202 -15.58 21.16 24.60
N ARG A 203 -14.76 20.80 23.62
CA ARG A 203 -14.79 19.52 22.93
C ARG A 203 -13.42 18.85 23.08
N LEU A 204 -13.40 17.55 23.34
CA LEU A 204 -12.19 16.73 23.30
C LEU A 204 -12.32 15.69 22.19
N GLU A 205 -11.56 15.85 21.11
CA GLU A 205 -11.54 14.90 20.00
C GLU A 205 -10.27 14.09 20.02
N ILE A 206 -10.41 12.79 19.78
CA ILE A 206 -9.30 11.86 19.72
C ILE A 206 -9.33 11.13 18.39
N CYS A 207 -8.19 11.14 17.69
CA CYS A 207 -7.94 10.29 16.54
C CYS A 207 -6.78 9.37 16.90
N THR A 208 -6.89 8.08 16.60
CA THR A 208 -5.92 7.09 17.08
C THR A 208 -5.92 5.87 16.19
N ALA A 209 -4.76 5.46 15.68
CA ALA A 209 -4.67 4.31 14.78
C ALA A 209 -5.06 3.00 15.47
N SER A 210 -4.86 2.91 16.79
CA SER A 210 -5.31 1.76 17.58
C SER A 210 -6.03 2.15 18.87
N LEU A 211 -7.01 1.33 19.25
CA LEU A 211 -7.85 1.44 20.43
C LEU A 211 -7.67 0.20 21.30
N GLY A 212 -7.28 0.42 22.56
CA GLY A 212 -7.27 -0.64 23.58
C GLY A 212 -8.68 -1.04 23.99
N ASN A 213 -8.78 -2.00 24.93
CA ASN A 213 -10.07 -2.33 25.54
C ASN A 213 -10.50 -1.18 26.46
N LEU A 214 -11.42 -0.35 25.98
CA LEU A 214 -11.89 0.83 26.69
C LEU A 214 -12.94 0.46 27.75
N SER A 215 -12.90 1.16 28.88
CA SER A 215 -13.93 1.09 29.92
C SER A 215 -14.33 2.50 30.31
N ALA A 216 -15.58 2.70 30.74
CA ALA A 216 -16.03 3.99 31.25
C ALA A 216 -15.09 4.53 32.35
N LYS A 217 -14.62 3.62 33.22
CA LYS A 217 -13.69 3.95 34.31
C LYS A 217 -12.36 4.49 33.85
N TRP A 218 -11.78 3.89 32.81
CA TRP A 218 -10.53 4.39 32.26
C TRP A 218 -10.73 5.69 31.48
N LEU A 219 -11.82 5.81 30.73
CA LEU A 219 -12.15 7.00 29.94
C LEU A 219 -12.41 8.23 30.81
N ASP A 220 -13.10 8.06 31.94
CA ASP A 220 -13.31 9.11 32.94
C ASP A 220 -11.97 9.60 33.52
N GLY A 221 -11.09 8.67 33.90
CA GLY A 221 -9.74 9.00 34.38
C GLY A 221 -8.86 9.70 33.34
N LEU A 222 -8.90 9.25 32.08
CA LEU A 222 -8.24 9.92 30.94
C LEU A 222 -8.77 11.35 30.80
N TYR A 223 -10.10 11.53 30.81
CA TYR A 223 -10.73 12.82 30.63
C TYR A 223 -10.37 13.79 31.75
N ASP A 224 -10.40 13.35 33.01
CA ASP A 224 -9.98 14.16 34.15
C ASP A 224 -8.51 14.58 34.08
N CYS A 225 -7.65 13.69 33.57
CA CYS A 225 -6.26 14.03 33.28
C CYS A 225 -6.14 15.04 32.12
N ALA A 226 -6.90 14.85 31.03
CA ALA A 226 -6.95 15.74 29.88
C ALA A 226 -7.53 17.13 30.22
N LEU A 227 -8.25 17.27 31.34
CA LEU A 227 -8.71 18.55 31.90
C LEU A 227 -7.71 19.20 32.86
N GLY A 228 -6.62 18.53 33.21
CA GLY A 228 -5.66 19.02 34.21
C GLY A 228 -6.25 19.12 35.62
N ARG A 229 -7.22 18.26 35.97
CA ARG A 229 -7.91 18.38 37.27
C ARG A 229 -6.93 18.28 38.43
N LYS A 230 -7.13 19.13 39.45
CA LYS A 230 -6.30 19.12 40.66
C LYS A 230 -6.41 17.78 41.40
N TYR A 231 -7.60 17.20 41.47
CA TYR A 231 -7.88 15.91 42.11
C TYR A 231 -8.50 14.98 41.08
N VAL A 232 -8.07 13.72 41.05
CA VAL A 232 -8.61 12.68 40.15
C VAL A 232 -9.24 11.60 41.02
N GLU A 233 -10.54 11.41 40.87
CA GLU A 233 -11.28 10.39 41.59
C GLU A 233 -11.38 9.11 40.75
N ILE A 234 -11.26 7.96 41.40
CA ILE A 234 -11.55 6.66 40.77
C ILE A 234 -12.89 6.23 41.32
N THR A 235 -13.95 6.53 40.59
CA THR A 235 -15.28 5.98 40.86
C THR A 235 -15.37 4.55 40.32
N ASP A 236 -16.19 3.75 40.99
CA ASP A 236 -16.49 2.38 40.56
C ASP A 236 -17.71 2.33 39.62
N ASP A 237 -18.45 3.45 39.46
CA ASP A 237 -19.55 3.61 38.50
C ASP A 237 -19.49 4.97 37.77
N PRO A 238 -18.53 5.17 36.85
CA PRO A 238 -18.40 6.40 36.06
C PRO A 238 -19.30 6.42 34.83
N GLU A 239 -19.80 7.61 34.49
CA GLU A 239 -20.37 7.88 33.18
C GLU A 239 -19.28 8.18 32.14
N VAL A 240 -19.55 7.83 30.88
CA VAL A 240 -18.68 8.20 29.77
C VAL A 240 -18.79 9.71 29.50
N PRO A 241 -17.67 10.47 29.45
CA PRO A 241 -17.71 11.92 29.22
C PRO A 241 -18.32 12.30 27.87
N ARG A 242 -19.38 13.12 27.87
CA ARG A 242 -20.14 13.51 26.67
C ARG A 242 -19.37 14.43 25.72
N GLU A 243 -18.38 15.15 26.23
CA GLU A 243 -17.52 16.03 25.43
C GLU A 243 -16.45 15.25 24.67
N LEU A 244 -16.22 13.98 25.00
CA LEU A 244 -15.24 13.13 24.33
C LEU A 244 -15.84 12.59 23.01
N LYS A 245 -15.06 12.67 21.94
CA LYS A 245 -15.35 12.01 20.66
C LYS A 245 -14.12 11.26 20.17
N ILE A 246 -14.32 10.09 19.59
CA ILE A 246 -13.28 9.27 18.97
C ILE A 246 -13.58 9.20 17.47
N PHE A 247 -12.71 9.77 16.65
CA PHE A 247 -12.77 9.64 15.20
C PHE A 247 -11.95 8.44 14.78
N TYR A 248 -12.62 7.47 14.16
CA TYR A 248 -12.04 6.17 13.82
C TYR A 248 -12.65 5.67 12.51
N PRO A 249 -11.89 4.98 11.64
CA PRO A 249 -12.42 4.55 10.36
C PRO A 249 -13.34 3.34 10.56
N THR A 250 -14.44 3.34 9.81
CA THR A 250 -15.34 2.20 9.71
C THR A 250 -14.74 1.13 8.80
N VAL A 251 -15.32 -0.07 8.81
CA VAL A 251 -14.96 -1.11 7.82
C VAL A 251 -15.24 -0.63 6.39
N GLY A 252 -16.25 0.23 6.20
CA GLY A 252 -16.53 0.85 4.91
C GLY A 252 -15.42 1.78 4.46
N ASP A 253 -14.88 2.60 5.37
CA ASP A 253 -13.78 3.52 5.05
C ASP A 253 -12.52 2.77 4.66
N VAL A 254 -12.19 1.69 5.40
CA VAL A 254 -11.07 0.82 5.03
C VAL A 254 -11.28 0.23 3.64
N ARG A 255 -12.46 -0.31 3.32
CA ARG A 255 -12.72 -0.91 1.99
C ARG A 255 -12.73 0.10 0.84
N LYS A 256 -12.98 1.38 1.13
CA LYS A 256 -12.97 2.47 0.16
C LYS A 256 -11.60 3.13 -0.01
N ALA A 257 -10.67 2.87 0.91
CA ALA A 257 -9.30 3.35 0.78
C ALA A 257 -8.60 2.69 -0.42
N ASP A 258 -7.54 3.31 -0.92
CA ASP A 258 -6.64 2.78 -1.93
C ASP A 258 -6.17 1.40 -1.51
N LYS A 259 -5.97 0.52 -2.48
CA LYS A 259 -5.59 -0.87 -2.20
C LYS A 259 -4.31 -0.98 -1.35
N GLU A 260 -3.34 -0.11 -1.61
CA GLU A 260 -2.08 -0.08 -0.84
C GLU A 260 -2.31 0.39 0.61
N ALA A 261 -3.24 1.33 0.82
CA ALA A 261 -3.67 1.74 2.15
C ALA A 261 -4.49 0.64 2.86
N GLN A 262 -5.27 -0.17 2.12
CA GLN A 262 -5.97 -1.35 2.67
C GLN A 262 -5.00 -2.38 3.22
N ASP A 263 -3.89 -2.63 2.52
CA ASP A 263 -2.83 -3.52 3.01
C ASP A 263 -2.20 -2.97 4.30
N GLY A 264 -2.15 -1.64 4.44
CA GLY A 264 -1.73 -0.93 5.65
C GLY A 264 -2.74 -0.92 6.79
N ALA A 265 -3.99 -1.34 6.54
CA ALA A 265 -5.04 -1.39 7.56
C ALA A 265 -4.72 -2.38 8.70
N SER A 266 -3.75 -3.29 8.52
CA SER A 266 -3.22 -4.11 9.63
C SER A 266 -2.62 -3.27 10.76
N ASN A 267 -2.18 -2.05 10.48
CA ASN A 267 -1.65 -1.10 11.47
C ASN A 267 -2.77 -0.39 12.25
N ILE A 268 -4.04 -0.60 11.87
CA ILE A 268 -5.23 0.01 12.50
C ILE A 268 -5.97 -1.03 13.35
N GLY A 269 -5.80 -0.95 14.67
CA GLY A 269 -6.26 -2.00 15.59
C GLY A 269 -7.39 -1.56 16.53
N CYS A 270 -8.56 -2.22 16.50
CA CYS A 270 -9.65 -1.95 17.43
C CYS A 270 -9.95 -3.16 18.33
N HIS A 271 -9.68 -3.03 19.63
CA HIS A 271 -9.91 -4.08 20.64
C HIS A 271 -11.31 -4.04 21.28
N THR A 272 -12.23 -3.21 20.78
CA THR A 272 -13.64 -3.14 21.22
C THR A 272 -14.47 -4.29 20.62
N ARG A 273 -13.87 -5.48 20.42
CA ARG A 273 -14.48 -6.63 19.74
C ARG A 273 -15.03 -7.67 20.74
N PRO A 274 -16.12 -8.38 20.39
CA PRO A 274 -16.94 -8.18 19.19
C PRO A 274 -17.82 -6.91 19.33
N TRP A 275 -17.82 -6.06 18.30
CA TRP A 275 -18.50 -4.75 18.32
C TRP A 275 -19.96 -4.80 18.78
N PRO A 276 -20.81 -5.78 18.38
CA PRO A 276 -22.18 -5.86 18.86
C PRO A 276 -22.32 -5.90 20.39
N GLN A 277 -21.35 -6.50 21.08
CA GLN A 277 -21.34 -6.66 22.54
C GLN A 277 -20.70 -5.48 23.28
N ALA A 278 -20.12 -4.52 22.57
CA ALA A 278 -19.52 -3.34 23.20
C ALA A 278 -20.61 -2.48 23.89
N PRO A 279 -20.32 -1.90 25.07
CA PRO A 279 -21.27 -1.02 25.76
C PRO A 279 -21.70 0.15 24.88
N GLU A 280 -23.00 0.46 24.88
CA GLU A 280 -23.57 1.52 24.04
C GLU A 280 -22.93 2.89 24.32
N ALA A 281 -22.66 3.19 25.59
CA ALA A 281 -21.97 4.41 26.00
C ALA A 281 -20.56 4.55 25.38
N ILE A 282 -19.88 3.43 25.09
CA ILE A 282 -18.58 3.42 24.40
C ILE A 282 -18.78 3.55 22.89
N LYS A 283 -19.76 2.84 22.31
CA LYS A 283 -20.07 2.97 20.87
C LYS A 283 -20.42 4.40 20.49
N ASN A 284 -21.18 5.10 21.35
CA ASN A 284 -21.58 6.50 21.15
C ASN A 284 -20.42 7.50 21.13
N LEU A 285 -19.21 7.10 21.55
CA LEU A 285 -18.02 7.93 21.39
C LEU A 285 -17.51 7.93 19.95
N PHE A 286 -17.77 6.88 19.18
CA PHE A 286 -17.24 6.73 17.83
C PHE A 286 -17.97 7.66 16.87
N HIS A 287 -17.18 8.41 16.13
CA HIS A 287 -17.61 9.30 15.07
C HIS A 287 -16.90 8.87 13.79
N HIS A 288 -17.61 9.01 12.68
CA HIS A 288 -17.10 8.65 11.36
C HIS A 288 -15.87 9.49 11.02
N TYR A 289 -14.76 8.82 10.76
CA TYR A 289 -13.56 9.43 10.19
C TYR A 289 -13.80 9.64 8.69
N HIS A 290 -14.22 10.85 8.31
CA HIS A 290 -14.24 11.26 6.91
C HIS A 290 -12.90 11.90 6.56
N SER A 291 -11.97 11.13 6.00
CA SER A 291 -10.61 11.59 5.68
C SER A 291 -10.61 12.87 4.85
N LYS A 292 -9.65 13.77 5.12
CA LYS A 292 -9.32 14.89 4.23
C LYS A 292 -8.41 14.48 3.07
N ASP A 293 -7.76 13.34 3.19
CA ASP A 293 -6.97 12.70 2.14
C ASP A 293 -7.73 11.46 1.65
N PRO A 294 -8.55 11.57 0.59
CA PRO A 294 -9.32 10.45 0.05
C PRO A 294 -8.39 9.34 -0.42
N GLY A 295 -8.77 8.07 -0.18
CA GLY A 295 -7.94 6.93 -0.56
C GLY A 295 -6.88 6.54 0.48
N LYS A 296 -6.45 7.43 1.36
CA LYS A 296 -5.49 7.09 2.43
C LYS A 296 -6.16 6.65 3.73
N LEU A 297 -5.41 5.89 4.54
CA LEU A 297 -5.77 5.56 5.92
C LEU A 297 -4.82 6.25 6.89
N PHE A 298 -5.34 6.70 8.03
CA PHE A 298 -4.50 7.39 9.00
C PHE A 298 -3.73 6.44 9.90
N HIS A 299 -2.49 6.82 10.22
CA HIS A 299 -1.71 6.22 11.30
C HIS A 299 -1.37 7.25 12.40
N GLN A 300 -2.26 8.21 12.62
CA GLN A 300 -2.12 9.30 13.60
C GLN A 300 -2.55 8.94 15.02
N LYS A 301 -2.05 9.73 15.99
CA LYS A 301 -2.50 9.73 17.40
C LYS A 301 -2.57 11.18 17.87
N LEU A 302 -3.79 11.69 17.94
CA LEU A 302 -4.14 13.08 18.20
C LEU A 302 -5.08 13.16 19.41
N ILE A 303 -4.83 14.10 20.31
CA ILE A 303 -5.84 14.58 21.27
C ILE A 303 -5.98 16.09 21.08
N LEU A 304 -7.19 16.54 20.79
CA LEU A 304 -7.51 17.92 20.47
C LEU A 304 -8.55 18.45 21.47
N ALA A 305 -8.18 19.47 22.25
CA ALA A 305 -9.11 20.19 23.13
C ALA A 305 -9.38 21.57 22.55
N TYR A 306 -10.63 21.93 22.26
CA TYR A 306 -10.96 23.21 21.62
C TYR A 306 -12.37 23.71 21.97
N ASP A 307 -12.69 24.95 21.57
CA ASP A 307 -14.04 25.53 21.68
C ASP A 307 -14.86 25.16 20.43
N PRO A 308 -15.88 24.29 20.53
CA PRO A 308 -16.71 23.95 19.37
C PRO A 308 -17.66 25.09 18.95
N LEU A 309 -17.81 26.14 19.78
CA LEU A 309 -18.68 27.29 19.49
C LEU A 309 -17.96 28.42 18.76
N ASP A 310 -16.62 28.39 18.74
CA ASP A 310 -15.79 29.36 18.04
C ASP A 310 -14.73 28.63 17.18
N PRO A 311 -15.07 28.30 15.92
CA PRO A 311 -14.13 27.62 15.04
C PRO A 311 -12.93 28.51 14.63
N THR A 312 -12.97 29.82 14.90
CA THR A 312 -11.85 30.71 14.59
C THR A 312 -10.82 30.78 15.71
N ALA A 313 -11.21 30.41 16.93
CA ALA A 313 -10.30 30.35 18.05
C ALA A 313 -9.25 29.25 17.86
N HIS A 314 -8.04 29.49 18.36
CA HIS A 314 -7.06 28.42 18.50
C HIS A 314 -7.61 27.31 19.40
N PRO A 315 -7.18 26.05 19.21
CA PRO A 315 -7.46 25.01 20.19
C PRO A 315 -6.88 25.43 21.55
N TYR A 316 -7.33 24.81 22.63
CA TYR A 316 -6.72 25.01 23.94
C TYR A 316 -5.36 24.33 24.02
N TYR A 317 -5.29 23.09 23.55
CA TYR A 317 -4.04 22.37 23.33
C TYR A 317 -4.24 21.24 22.31
N VAL A 318 -3.12 20.78 21.76
CA VAL A 318 -3.05 19.62 20.88
C VAL A 318 -1.99 18.67 21.43
N TYR A 319 -2.27 17.37 21.47
CA TYR A 319 -1.24 16.34 21.64
C TYR A 319 -1.01 15.61 20.32
N VAL A 320 0.25 15.43 19.94
CA VAL A 320 0.67 14.55 18.84
C VAL A 320 1.81 13.65 19.31
N GLY A 321 1.86 12.41 18.83
CA GLY A 321 2.94 11.48 19.17
C GLY A 321 2.60 10.02 18.88
N SER A 322 3.21 9.12 19.62
CA SER A 322 3.05 7.68 19.41
C SER A 322 1.88 7.03 20.16
N ALA A 323 1.44 7.61 21.29
CA ALA A 323 0.52 6.95 22.21
C ALA A 323 -0.90 6.75 21.64
N ASN A 324 -1.24 5.51 21.31
CA ASN A 324 -2.61 5.09 20.99
C ASN A 324 -3.55 5.24 22.18
N LEU A 325 -4.87 5.36 21.95
CA LEU A 325 -5.88 5.43 23.00
C LEU A 325 -6.04 4.08 23.70
N SER A 326 -5.16 3.80 24.67
CA SER A 326 -5.13 2.57 25.42
C SER A 326 -4.56 2.74 26.83
N PRO A 327 -4.97 1.90 27.80
CA PRO A 327 -4.34 1.84 29.11
C PRO A 327 -2.86 1.43 29.04
N SER A 328 -2.43 0.67 28.03
CA SER A 328 -1.03 0.25 27.89
C SER A 328 -0.10 1.41 27.56
N ALA A 329 -0.56 2.33 26.70
CA ALA A 329 0.18 3.50 26.23
C ALA A 329 0.15 4.64 27.27
N TRP A 330 -1.03 5.03 27.72
CA TRP A 330 -1.21 6.17 28.63
C TRP A 330 -1.15 5.79 30.11
N GLY A 331 -1.34 4.51 30.43
CA GLY A 331 -1.40 4.01 31.79
C GLY A 331 -2.82 3.90 32.33
N ALA A 332 -3.00 3.05 33.35
CA ALA A 332 -4.25 2.92 34.10
C ALA A 332 -4.08 3.51 35.51
N LEU A 333 -5.08 4.29 35.95
CA LEU A 333 -5.16 4.80 37.32
C LEU A 333 -5.69 3.69 38.24
N GLU A 334 -4.96 3.39 39.31
CA GLU A 334 -5.36 2.42 40.33
C GLU A 334 -5.39 3.06 41.73
N LYS A 335 -6.32 2.61 42.58
CA LYS A 335 -6.35 3.02 44.00
C LYS A 335 -5.07 2.50 44.67
N ASP A 336 -4.29 3.40 45.26
CA ASP A 336 -3.12 2.99 46.03
C ASP A 336 -3.56 2.36 47.34
N LYS A 337 -3.36 1.04 47.47
CA LYS A 337 -3.74 0.26 48.66
C LYS A 337 -2.80 0.47 49.84
N LYS A 338 -1.71 1.22 49.68
CA LYS A 338 -0.70 1.43 50.73
C LYS A 338 -0.88 2.72 51.53
N GLU A 339 -1.73 3.65 51.06
CA GLU A 339 -2.15 4.88 51.77
C GLU A 339 -1.02 5.64 52.52
N ASN A 340 0.22 5.64 52.00
CA ASN A 340 1.34 6.30 52.69
C ASN A 340 1.52 7.75 52.23
N GLU A 341 2.07 8.62 53.08
CA GLU A 341 2.24 10.06 52.81
C GLU A 341 2.99 10.37 51.49
N ALA A 342 3.84 9.44 51.02
CA ALA A 342 4.58 9.60 49.77
C ALA A 342 3.70 9.60 48.51
N THR A 343 2.44 9.13 48.63
CA THR A 343 1.50 9.10 47.51
C THR A 343 0.69 10.38 47.41
N CYS A 344 0.65 11.23 48.46
CA CYS A 344 0.03 12.56 48.45
C CYS A 344 -1.40 12.59 47.86
N ASP A 345 -2.26 11.63 48.22
CA ASP A 345 -3.61 11.43 47.65
C ASP A 345 -3.64 11.06 46.15
N LEU A 346 -2.50 10.70 45.55
CA LEU A 346 -2.37 10.35 44.13
C LEU A 346 -2.41 8.84 43.89
N LYS A 347 -3.04 8.47 42.77
CA LYS A 347 -3.25 7.11 42.30
C LYS A 347 -1.96 6.48 41.75
N LEU A 348 -1.89 5.15 41.76
CA LEU A 348 -0.85 4.43 41.03
C LEU A 348 -1.13 4.55 39.53
N VAL A 349 -0.08 4.77 38.74
CA VAL A 349 -0.14 4.63 37.28
C VAL A 349 0.67 3.42 36.87
N ARG A 350 0.03 2.50 36.16
CA ARG A 350 0.68 1.37 35.52
C ARG A 350 0.72 1.57 34.01
N THR A 351 1.91 1.72 33.45
CA THR A 351 2.17 1.80 32.01
C THR A 351 2.88 0.54 31.54
N SER A 352 2.57 0.09 30.33
CA SER A 352 3.18 -1.11 29.74
C SER A 352 4.01 -0.81 28.50
N ASN A 353 3.79 0.34 27.85
CA ASN A 353 4.52 0.73 26.64
C ASN A 353 5.54 1.84 26.90
N PHE A 354 6.54 1.91 26.04
CA PHE A 354 7.27 3.15 25.81
C PHE A 354 6.51 4.02 24.80
N GLU A 355 6.21 5.26 25.14
CA GLU A 355 5.57 6.22 24.25
C GLU A 355 6.27 7.58 24.33
N CYS A 356 6.23 8.35 23.25
CA CYS A 356 6.78 9.70 23.17
C CYS A 356 5.84 10.58 22.36
N GLY A 357 5.54 11.77 22.87
CA GLY A 357 4.69 12.76 22.22
C GLY A 357 4.90 14.14 22.80
N VAL A 358 4.26 15.13 22.19
CA VAL A 358 4.30 16.52 22.64
C VAL A 358 2.89 17.07 22.83
N VAL A 359 2.71 17.83 23.90
CA VAL A 359 1.55 18.69 24.10
C VAL A 359 1.94 20.10 23.67
N ILE A 360 1.20 20.61 22.71
CA ILE A 360 1.39 21.91 22.07
C ILE A 360 0.30 22.84 22.61
N PRO A 361 0.68 23.90 23.35
CA PRO A 361 -0.23 24.98 23.68
C PRO A 361 -0.86 25.57 22.40
N GLY A 362 -2.17 25.79 22.41
CA GLY A 362 -2.88 26.23 21.21
C GLY A 362 -2.38 27.54 20.59
N SER A 363 -1.86 28.45 21.42
CA SER A 363 -1.27 29.71 20.97
C SER A 363 -0.01 29.55 20.12
N LEU A 364 0.61 28.37 20.11
CA LEU A 364 1.80 28.09 19.29
C LEU A 364 1.47 27.41 17.97
N ILE A 365 0.22 26.98 17.77
CA ILE A 365 -0.14 26.10 16.67
C ILE A 365 0.17 26.74 15.32
N ASN A 366 -0.26 27.99 15.11
CA ASN A 366 -0.04 28.67 13.83
C ASN A 366 1.45 28.84 13.49
N ASP A 367 2.32 29.02 14.49
CA ASP A 367 3.77 29.16 14.29
C ASP A 367 4.42 27.83 13.89
N LEU A 368 3.73 26.70 14.10
CA LEU A 368 4.21 25.34 13.81
C LEU A 368 3.59 24.74 12.54
N LEU A 369 2.60 25.40 11.93
CA LEU A 369 2.01 24.95 10.67
C LEU A 369 2.94 25.23 9.49
N GLU A 370 2.74 24.48 8.41
CA GLU A 370 3.47 24.71 7.18
C GLU A 370 3.10 26.09 6.57
N PRO A 371 4.07 26.78 5.95
CA PRO A 371 3.77 28.02 5.25
C PRO A 371 2.67 27.81 4.19
N GLY A 372 1.61 28.61 4.25
CA GLY A 372 0.48 28.52 3.33
C GLY A 372 -0.73 27.74 3.85
N THR A 373 -0.63 27.08 5.01
CA THR A 373 -1.80 26.50 5.67
C THR A 373 -2.80 27.60 6.07
N GLN A 374 -4.05 27.49 5.61
CA GLN A 374 -5.06 28.54 5.81
C GLN A 374 -5.60 28.61 7.24
N THR A 375 -5.91 27.46 7.83
CA THR A 375 -6.43 27.34 9.20
C THR A 375 -5.72 26.23 9.95
N TRP A 376 -5.76 26.28 11.29
CA TRP A 376 -5.18 25.20 12.08
C TRP A 376 -5.92 23.87 11.89
N GLN A 377 -7.22 23.92 11.58
CA GLN A 377 -8.00 22.72 11.27
C GLN A 377 -7.49 22.03 10.01
N ASP A 378 -7.10 22.80 9.00
CA ASP A 378 -6.58 22.26 7.74
C ASP A 378 -5.25 21.56 7.94
N GLY A 379 -4.36 22.11 8.77
CA GLY A 379 -3.04 21.52 9.00
C GLY A 379 -3.00 20.39 10.03
N ILE A 380 -3.94 20.33 10.99
CA ILE A 380 -3.84 19.39 12.14
C ILE A 380 -4.93 18.33 12.13
N VAL A 381 -6.14 18.67 11.69
CA VAL A 381 -7.29 17.76 11.78
C VAL A 381 -7.39 16.96 10.49
N PRO A 382 -7.14 15.64 10.53
CA PRO A 382 -7.03 14.79 9.33
C PRO A 382 -8.39 14.41 8.73
N PHE A 383 -9.49 14.82 9.35
CA PHE A 383 -10.85 14.51 8.90
C PHE A 383 -11.70 15.77 8.75
N ASN A 384 -12.71 15.67 7.90
CA ASN A 384 -13.71 16.71 7.71
C ASN A 384 -14.53 16.87 8.99
N GLN A 385 -14.21 17.92 9.76
CA GLN A 385 -15.10 18.40 10.82
C GLN A 385 -16.31 19.05 10.13
N THR A 386 -17.44 18.35 10.08
CA THR A 386 -18.69 18.96 9.60
C THR A 386 -19.00 20.18 10.45
N ALA A 387 -18.80 21.36 9.88
CA ALA A 387 -19.34 22.58 10.45
C ALA A 387 -20.86 22.41 10.48
N ALA A 388 -21.47 22.62 11.63
CA ALA A 388 -22.91 22.83 11.73
C ALA A 388 -23.25 24.15 11.02
N ASN A 389 -23.19 24.18 9.70
CA ASN A 389 -23.45 25.33 8.85
C ASN A 389 -23.90 24.85 7.46
N SER A 390 -25.14 24.36 7.38
CA SER A 390 -25.93 24.41 6.14
C SER A 390 -27.41 24.24 6.48
N THR A 391 -27.95 25.20 7.25
CA THR A 391 -29.37 25.52 7.17
C THR A 391 -29.64 26.26 5.87
N ASN A 392 -30.69 25.82 5.17
CA ASN A 392 -31.41 26.49 4.09
C ASN A 392 -30.69 26.57 2.75
N HIS A 393 -31.07 25.69 1.83
CA HIS A 393 -31.75 26.05 0.58
C HIS A 393 -32.08 24.75 -0.15
N LEU A 394 -33.38 24.40 -0.19
CA LEU A 394 -34.05 23.34 -0.98
C LEU A 394 -35.01 22.48 -0.15
N ALA A 395 -35.84 23.13 0.66
CA ALA A 395 -37.20 22.63 0.84
C ALA A 395 -38.03 23.17 -0.35
N VAL A 396 -38.13 22.42 -1.45
CA VAL A 396 -39.31 22.26 -2.32
C VAL A 396 -39.02 21.12 -3.31
N LEU A 397 -39.40 19.90 -2.94
CA LEU A 397 -40.12 18.95 -3.81
C LEU A 397 -40.49 17.74 -2.96
N LEU A 398 -41.71 17.81 -2.42
CA LEU A 398 -42.40 16.72 -1.73
C LEU A 398 -42.53 15.53 -2.70
N LEU A 399 -41.66 14.54 -2.58
CA LEU A 399 -41.86 13.21 -3.15
C LEU A 399 -41.96 12.20 -2.00
N ASN A 400 -43.20 11.71 -1.86
CA ASN A 400 -43.75 10.73 -0.94
C ASN A 400 -42.74 9.71 -0.35
N PRO A 401 -42.62 9.55 0.98
CA PRO A 401 -41.71 8.59 1.62
C PRO A 401 -41.98 7.12 1.23
N ALA A 402 -43.20 6.79 0.77
CA ALA A 402 -43.49 5.49 0.19
C ALA A 402 -42.85 5.29 -1.20
N LEU A 403 -42.72 6.36 -1.99
CA LEU A 403 -42.03 6.33 -3.28
C LEU A 403 -40.51 6.25 -3.07
N VAL A 404 -39.98 6.94 -2.05
CA VAL A 404 -38.58 6.83 -1.63
C VAL A 404 -38.26 5.44 -1.10
N ALA A 405 -39.14 4.80 -0.33
CA ALA A 405 -38.94 3.43 0.13
C ALA A 405 -38.99 2.41 -1.01
N VAL A 406 -39.85 2.61 -2.02
CA VAL A 406 -39.91 1.75 -3.22
C VAL A 406 -38.71 1.99 -4.14
N LEU A 407 -38.27 3.24 -4.31
CA LEU A 407 -37.03 3.58 -5.02
C LEU A 407 -35.78 3.08 -4.29
N PHE A 408 -35.76 3.10 -2.95
CA PHE A 408 -34.71 2.48 -2.14
C PHE A 408 -34.76 0.95 -2.25
N LEU A 409 -35.93 0.32 -2.30
CA LEU A 409 -36.02 -1.13 -2.50
C LEU A 409 -35.57 -1.55 -3.90
N VAL A 410 -35.89 -0.75 -4.93
CA VAL A 410 -35.48 -0.99 -6.33
C VAL A 410 -33.99 -0.67 -6.54
N ALA A 411 -33.45 0.36 -5.88
CA ALA A 411 -32.02 0.70 -5.90
C ALA A 411 -31.16 -0.29 -5.08
N ASN A 412 -31.71 -0.95 -4.06
CA ASN A 412 -31.04 -2.06 -3.36
C ASN A 412 -31.15 -3.41 -4.07
N LEU A 413 -31.93 -3.50 -5.17
CA LEU A 413 -32.06 -4.71 -5.99
C LEU A 413 -31.18 -4.68 -7.25
N LEU A 414 -30.46 -3.58 -7.50
CA LEU A 414 -29.50 -3.44 -8.59
C LEU A 414 -28.20 -2.87 -8.02
N THR A 415 -27.42 -3.73 -7.40
CA THR A 415 -25.99 -3.45 -7.20
C THR A 415 -25.26 -3.62 -8.52
N PRO A 416 -24.32 -2.72 -8.82
CA PRO A 416 -22.96 -3.19 -8.95
C PRO A 416 -22.02 -2.37 -8.08
N ALA A 417 -21.29 -3.07 -7.23
CA ALA A 417 -19.98 -2.68 -6.77
C ALA A 417 -19.00 -3.52 -7.59
N ALA A 418 -17.88 -2.95 -8.04
CA ALA A 418 -16.79 -3.74 -8.61
C ALA A 418 -15.43 -3.28 -8.05
N ALA A 419 -14.65 -4.04 -7.29
CA ALA A 419 -14.72 -5.45 -6.89
C ALA A 419 -14.91 -6.45 -8.04
N TYR A 420 -13.91 -6.64 -8.91
CA TYR A 420 -13.73 -7.80 -9.82
C TYR A 420 -15.00 -8.64 -10.04
N THR A 421 -15.77 -8.32 -11.07
CA THR A 421 -17.06 -8.96 -11.33
C THR A 421 -16.84 -10.31 -12.00
N SER A 422 -17.17 -11.40 -11.29
CA SER A 422 -17.11 -12.73 -11.91
C SER A 422 -18.16 -12.87 -13.01
N LEU A 423 -17.75 -13.36 -14.18
CA LEU A 423 -18.66 -13.64 -15.29
C LEU A 423 -19.63 -14.75 -14.89
N SER A 424 -20.87 -14.70 -15.38
CA SER A 424 -21.82 -15.81 -15.23
C SER A 424 -21.36 -17.03 -16.05
N ASP A 425 -21.89 -18.22 -15.71
CA ASP A 425 -21.60 -19.43 -16.48
C ASP A 425 -22.07 -19.29 -17.94
N ASP A 426 -23.15 -18.54 -18.18
CA ASP A 426 -23.64 -18.23 -19.53
C ASP A 426 -22.70 -17.29 -20.28
N SER A 427 -22.17 -16.25 -19.63
CA SER A 427 -21.14 -15.39 -20.24
C SER A 427 -19.87 -16.17 -20.56
N LEU A 428 -19.42 -17.05 -19.66
CA LEU A 428 -18.25 -17.93 -19.92
C LEU A 428 -18.46 -18.84 -21.13
N ARG A 429 -19.69 -19.35 -21.34
CA ARG A 429 -20.03 -20.16 -22.52
C ARG A 429 -20.04 -19.38 -23.83
N ARG A 430 -20.25 -18.07 -23.76
CA ARG A 430 -20.33 -17.17 -24.91
C ARG A 430 -18.98 -16.60 -25.35
N LEU A 431 -17.92 -16.76 -24.54
CA LEU A 431 -16.58 -16.33 -24.92
C LEU A 431 -16.13 -17.04 -26.20
N PRO A 432 -15.64 -16.29 -27.21
CA PRO A 432 -15.24 -16.87 -28.48
C PRO A 432 -14.04 -17.82 -28.31
N ALA A 433 -13.96 -18.83 -29.16
CA ALA A 433 -12.75 -19.62 -29.34
C ALA A 433 -11.89 -18.96 -30.44
N ALA A 434 -10.57 -19.17 -30.42
CA ALA A 434 -9.71 -18.66 -31.49
C ALA A 434 -9.90 -19.46 -32.78
N GLY A 435 -10.17 -20.76 -32.69
CA GLY A 435 -10.46 -21.62 -33.83
C GLY A 435 -9.36 -21.53 -34.89
N ALA A 436 -9.73 -21.23 -36.13
CA ALA A 436 -8.83 -21.14 -37.27
C ALA A 436 -7.74 -20.06 -37.15
N ASP A 437 -7.88 -19.09 -36.25
CA ASP A 437 -6.84 -18.08 -36.04
C ASP A 437 -5.55 -18.66 -35.45
N PHE A 438 -5.64 -19.79 -34.76
CA PHE A 438 -4.48 -20.49 -34.20
C PHE A 438 -4.10 -21.74 -35.00
N ASP A 439 -4.65 -21.90 -36.20
CA ASP A 439 -4.15 -22.90 -37.14
C ASP A 439 -2.75 -22.47 -37.60
N ILE A 440 -1.76 -23.34 -37.38
CA ILE A 440 -0.34 -23.11 -37.68
C ILE A 440 -0.05 -22.99 -39.18
N HIS A 441 -1.01 -23.33 -40.04
CA HIS A 441 -0.92 -23.21 -41.50
C HIS A 441 -1.83 -22.13 -42.10
N ASN A 442 -2.58 -21.41 -41.27
CA ASN A 442 -3.45 -20.34 -41.74
C ASN A 442 -2.72 -19.00 -41.78
N ASP A 443 -2.16 -18.65 -42.95
CA ASP A 443 -1.44 -17.38 -43.17
C ASP A 443 -2.31 -16.12 -42.93
N ALA A 444 -3.64 -16.24 -42.91
CA ALA A 444 -4.55 -15.15 -42.57
C ALA A 444 -4.95 -15.14 -41.08
N GLY A 445 -4.51 -16.14 -40.31
CA GLY A 445 -4.77 -16.29 -38.88
C GLY A 445 -3.87 -15.40 -38.03
N LEU A 446 -4.01 -15.53 -36.71
CA LEU A 446 -3.24 -14.75 -35.74
C LEU A 446 -1.87 -15.37 -35.43
N LEU A 447 -1.76 -16.70 -35.46
CA LEU A 447 -0.57 -17.43 -35.03
C LEU A 447 0.45 -17.67 -36.15
N ALA A 448 0.03 -18.26 -37.28
CA ALA A 448 0.95 -18.68 -38.34
C ALA A 448 1.88 -17.57 -38.85
N PRO A 449 1.44 -16.30 -39.00
CA PRO A 449 2.33 -15.21 -39.43
C PRO A 449 3.48 -14.90 -38.46
N ILE A 450 3.36 -15.30 -37.19
CA ILE A 450 4.37 -15.11 -36.14
C ILE A 450 5.35 -16.29 -36.08
N LEU A 451 4.97 -17.46 -36.63
CA LEU A 451 5.78 -18.69 -36.64
C LEU A 451 6.92 -18.64 -37.68
N ILE A 452 7.74 -17.60 -37.60
CA ILE A 452 8.96 -17.39 -38.37
C ILE A 452 10.08 -16.91 -37.44
N PRO A 453 11.36 -17.08 -37.82
CA PRO A 453 12.46 -16.44 -37.11
C PRO A 453 12.31 -14.93 -37.14
N ARG A 454 12.37 -14.30 -35.97
CA ARG A 454 12.01 -12.90 -35.74
C ARG A 454 12.95 -12.21 -34.76
N VAL A 455 14.23 -12.54 -34.86
CA VAL A 455 15.35 -11.89 -34.15
C VAL A 455 15.29 -10.36 -34.32
N PRO A 456 15.59 -9.55 -33.30
CA PRO A 456 15.54 -8.08 -33.41
C PRO A 456 16.40 -7.53 -34.56
N ASP A 457 15.97 -6.42 -35.17
CA ASP A 457 16.62 -5.78 -36.33
C ASP A 457 16.76 -6.69 -37.58
N THR A 458 15.80 -7.60 -37.80
CA THR A 458 15.74 -8.46 -38.99
C THR A 458 14.43 -8.33 -39.78
N PRO A 459 14.39 -8.73 -41.08
CA PRO A 459 13.16 -8.72 -41.87
C PRO A 459 12.02 -9.58 -41.30
N GLY A 460 12.35 -10.64 -40.54
CA GLY A 460 11.36 -11.46 -39.85
C GLY A 460 10.68 -10.69 -38.72
N SER A 461 11.45 -9.99 -37.90
CA SER A 461 10.95 -9.07 -36.86
C SER A 461 10.06 -7.97 -37.48
N ASP A 462 10.50 -7.34 -38.58
CA ASP A 462 9.69 -6.34 -39.30
C ASP A 462 8.34 -6.90 -39.77
N LYS A 463 8.34 -8.11 -40.34
CA LYS A 463 7.13 -8.77 -40.86
C LYS A 463 6.13 -9.08 -39.73
N VAL A 464 6.62 -9.54 -38.58
CA VAL A 464 5.78 -9.83 -37.41
C VAL A 464 5.21 -8.55 -36.79
N GLN A 465 6.01 -7.49 -36.67
CA GLN A 465 5.51 -6.19 -36.23
C GLN A 465 4.42 -5.65 -37.16
N GLN A 466 4.61 -5.78 -38.48
CA GLN A 466 3.63 -5.38 -39.48
C GLN A 466 2.32 -6.17 -39.33
N HIS A 467 2.39 -7.49 -39.11
CA HIS A 467 1.22 -8.32 -38.83
C HIS A 467 0.42 -7.79 -37.63
N PHE A 468 1.08 -7.45 -36.52
CA PHE A 468 0.41 -6.89 -35.35
C PHE A 468 -0.26 -5.55 -35.64
N VAL A 469 0.47 -4.61 -36.23
CA VAL A 469 -0.07 -3.27 -36.52
C VAL A 469 -1.22 -3.33 -37.52
N GLU A 470 -1.10 -4.15 -38.57
CA GLU A 470 -2.18 -4.34 -39.55
C GLU A 470 -3.42 -4.99 -38.93
N PHE A 471 -3.24 -5.96 -38.03
CA PHE A 471 -4.36 -6.57 -37.31
C PHE A 471 -5.14 -5.53 -36.50
N PHE A 472 -4.46 -4.76 -35.63
CA PHE A 472 -5.13 -3.73 -34.82
C PHE A 472 -5.73 -2.63 -35.70
N ALA A 473 -5.00 -2.11 -36.68
CA ALA A 473 -5.49 -1.04 -37.55
C ALA A 473 -6.73 -1.46 -38.37
N LYS A 474 -6.79 -2.72 -38.80
CA LYS A 474 -7.89 -3.25 -39.62
C LYS A 474 -9.11 -3.65 -38.80
N HIS A 475 -8.88 -4.27 -37.65
CA HIS A 475 -9.95 -4.95 -36.89
C HIS A 475 -10.34 -4.25 -35.59
N LEU A 476 -9.49 -3.38 -35.03
CA LEU A 476 -9.63 -2.81 -33.68
C LEU A 476 -9.32 -1.30 -33.71
N GLN A 477 -10.10 -0.54 -34.48
CA GLN A 477 -9.83 0.87 -34.81
C GLN A 477 -9.83 1.82 -33.60
N ASP A 478 -10.52 1.43 -32.51
CA ASP A 478 -10.58 2.21 -31.27
C ASP A 478 -9.40 1.93 -30.32
N TRP A 479 -8.49 1.02 -30.70
CA TRP A 479 -7.24 0.80 -29.99
C TRP A 479 -6.17 1.76 -30.50
N THR A 480 -5.50 2.43 -29.58
CA THR A 480 -4.32 3.23 -29.91
C THR A 480 -3.12 2.33 -30.16
N ILE A 481 -2.28 2.69 -31.13
CA ILE A 481 -1.04 1.99 -31.47
C ILE A 481 0.12 2.94 -31.24
N GLU A 482 1.05 2.56 -30.38
CA GLU A 482 2.26 3.33 -30.07
C GLU A 482 3.50 2.45 -30.24
N TRP A 483 4.57 3.08 -30.73
CA TRP A 483 5.88 2.47 -30.89
C TRP A 483 6.85 3.05 -29.87
N HIS A 484 7.52 2.18 -29.13
CA HIS A 484 8.67 2.57 -28.32
C HIS A 484 9.95 1.99 -28.92
N ASN A 485 10.78 2.88 -29.48
CA ASN A 485 12.00 2.52 -30.18
C ASN A 485 13.22 2.82 -29.31
N SER A 486 14.12 1.86 -29.21
CA SER A 486 15.39 1.99 -28.52
C SER A 486 16.50 1.29 -29.30
N THR A 487 17.76 1.55 -28.95
CA THR A 487 18.90 0.89 -29.55
C THR A 487 19.90 0.49 -28.47
N SER A 488 20.51 -0.69 -28.59
CA SER A 488 21.59 -1.12 -27.69
C SER A 488 22.65 -1.90 -28.45
N GLU A 489 23.88 -1.87 -27.94
CA GLU A 489 24.91 -2.85 -28.31
C GLU A 489 24.52 -4.22 -27.75
N THR A 490 24.93 -5.30 -28.44
CA THR A 490 24.73 -6.67 -27.98
C THR A 490 26.05 -7.44 -28.06
N PRO A 491 26.30 -8.42 -27.17
CA PRO A 491 27.56 -9.15 -27.17
C PRO A 491 27.87 -9.86 -28.51
N ALA A 492 26.85 -10.26 -29.27
CA ALA A 492 27.01 -10.92 -30.57
C ALA A 492 27.31 -9.95 -31.72
N THR A 493 26.92 -8.68 -31.61
CA THR A 493 27.05 -7.68 -32.69
C THR A 493 28.17 -6.66 -32.44
N GLY A 494 28.81 -6.72 -31.27
CA GLY A 494 29.87 -5.80 -30.87
C GLY A 494 29.35 -4.37 -30.78
N ASN A 495 30.03 -3.43 -31.42
CA ASN A 495 29.67 -2.01 -31.37
C ASN A 495 28.55 -1.63 -32.38
N LYS A 496 27.94 -2.61 -33.08
CA LYS A 496 26.79 -2.33 -33.94
C LYS A 496 25.57 -2.18 -33.02
N LEU A 497 24.93 -1.01 -33.05
CA LEU A 497 23.65 -0.81 -32.39
C LEU A 497 22.56 -1.64 -33.08
N VAL A 498 21.90 -2.49 -32.31
CA VAL A 498 20.70 -3.22 -32.70
C VAL A 498 19.48 -2.38 -32.31
N SER A 499 18.48 -2.32 -33.20
CA SER A 499 17.22 -1.63 -32.94
C SER A 499 16.23 -2.56 -32.26
N PHE A 500 15.68 -2.13 -31.13
CA PHE A 500 14.63 -2.81 -30.38
C PHE A 500 13.37 -1.95 -30.38
N ARG A 501 12.23 -2.52 -30.79
CA ARG A 501 10.98 -1.79 -31.05
C ARG A 501 9.82 -2.47 -30.36
N ASN A 502 9.42 -1.96 -29.19
CA ASN A 502 8.23 -2.45 -28.51
C ASN A 502 6.97 -1.86 -29.17
N LEU A 503 5.92 -2.65 -29.22
CA LEU A 503 4.59 -2.23 -29.65
C LEU A 503 3.67 -2.16 -28.44
N ILE A 504 2.99 -1.03 -28.29
CA ILE A 504 2.07 -0.75 -27.20
C ILE A 504 0.70 -0.50 -27.80
N PHE A 505 -0.29 -1.28 -27.37
CA PHE A 505 -1.68 -1.13 -27.77
C PHE A 505 -2.52 -0.77 -26.55
N ARG A 506 -3.35 0.27 -26.62
CA ARG A 506 -4.23 0.65 -25.49
C ARG A 506 -5.67 0.84 -25.92
N ARG A 507 -6.58 0.32 -25.10
CA ARG A 507 -8.02 0.54 -25.20
C ARG A 507 -8.52 1.11 -23.90
N ASP A 508 -8.85 2.39 -23.94
CA ASP A 508 -9.28 3.19 -22.79
C ASP A 508 -10.71 3.70 -22.99
N PRO A 509 -11.40 4.11 -21.89
CA PRO A 509 -12.69 4.78 -21.98
C PRO A 509 -12.59 6.04 -22.84
N PRO A 510 -13.52 6.29 -23.79
CA PRO A 510 -13.39 7.37 -24.76
C PRO A 510 -13.31 8.79 -24.17
N TRP A 511 -13.82 9.00 -22.96
CA TRP A 511 -13.83 10.30 -22.27
C TRP A 511 -12.63 10.51 -21.35
N ALA A 512 -11.85 9.47 -21.07
CA ALA A 512 -10.79 9.53 -20.07
C ALA A 512 -9.60 10.39 -20.53
N GLY A 513 -9.05 11.18 -19.62
CA GLY A 513 -7.89 12.03 -19.87
C GLY A 513 -6.59 11.23 -19.97
N VAL A 514 -5.58 11.84 -20.61
CA VAL A 514 -4.23 11.28 -20.64
C VAL A 514 -3.70 11.20 -19.21
N GLY A 515 -3.33 9.99 -18.80
CA GLY A 515 -2.84 9.72 -17.46
C GLY A 515 -3.90 9.50 -16.39
N ASP A 516 -5.17 9.41 -16.76
CA ASP A 516 -6.26 9.18 -15.81
C ASP A 516 -6.75 7.72 -15.77
N VAL A 517 -6.20 6.87 -16.64
CA VAL A 517 -6.66 5.50 -16.84
C VAL A 517 -5.72 4.49 -16.20
N ALA A 518 -6.26 3.68 -15.30
CA ALA A 518 -5.62 2.49 -14.74
C ALA A 518 -5.70 1.34 -15.76
N ARG A 519 -4.59 0.67 -16.09
CA ARG A 519 -4.54 -0.33 -17.16
C ARG A 519 -4.14 -1.71 -16.65
N LEU A 520 -4.98 -2.70 -16.96
CA LEU A 520 -4.54 -4.08 -16.97
C LEU A 520 -3.58 -4.25 -18.15
N THR A 521 -2.31 -4.50 -17.85
CA THR A 521 -1.27 -4.64 -18.86
C THR A 521 -1.00 -6.11 -19.10
N LEU A 522 -1.28 -6.60 -20.30
CA LEU A 522 -0.91 -7.92 -20.76
C LEU A 522 0.36 -7.80 -21.60
N ALA A 523 1.34 -8.68 -21.40
CA ALA A 523 2.60 -8.62 -22.09
C ALA A 523 3.05 -9.99 -22.57
N ALA A 524 3.75 -10.00 -23.70
CA ALA A 524 4.56 -11.10 -24.20
C ALA A 524 5.70 -10.49 -25.02
N HIS A 525 6.85 -11.15 -25.08
CA HIS A 525 7.89 -10.78 -26.04
C HIS A 525 7.57 -11.39 -27.41
N TYR A 526 7.86 -10.66 -28.48
CA TYR A 526 7.65 -11.14 -29.85
C TYR A 526 8.94 -11.45 -30.56
N ASP A 527 10.11 -11.14 -30.01
CA ASP A 527 11.35 -11.58 -30.64
C ASP A 527 11.52 -13.11 -30.53
N SER A 528 12.53 -13.64 -31.22
CA SER A 528 12.94 -15.03 -31.10
C SER A 528 14.43 -15.09 -30.90
N LEU A 529 14.90 -16.09 -30.15
CA LEU A 529 16.32 -16.31 -29.85
C LEU A 529 17.22 -16.23 -31.11
N TYR A 530 18.36 -15.53 -30.97
CA TYR A 530 19.32 -15.35 -32.06
C TYR A 530 20.00 -16.66 -32.51
N ARG A 531 20.21 -17.60 -31.58
CA ARG A 531 20.88 -18.89 -31.83
C ARG A 531 20.16 -20.02 -31.10
N PRO A 532 19.86 -21.16 -31.75
CA PRO A 532 20.30 -21.55 -33.10
C PRO A 532 19.64 -20.77 -34.24
N GLU A 533 20.33 -20.69 -35.38
CA GLU A 533 19.82 -19.95 -36.54
C GLU A 533 18.58 -20.62 -37.12
N GLY A 534 17.54 -19.83 -37.38
CA GLY A 534 16.25 -20.35 -37.82
C GLY A 534 15.34 -20.82 -36.68
N PHE A 535 15.72 -20.63 -35.41
CA PHE A 535 14.82 -20.84 -34.27
C PHE A 535 13.58 -19.96 -34.41
N ILE A 536 12.41 -20.56 -34.23
CA ILE A 536 11.12 -19.89 -34.34
C ILE A 536 10.64 -19.48 -32.95
N GLY A 537 10.73 -20.35 -31.93
CA GLY A 537 10.17 -20.06 -30.62
C GLY A 537 8.64 -19.97 -30.69
N ALA A 538 8.00 -21.11 -30.92
CA ALA A 538 6.54 -21.18 -31.05
C ALA A 538 5.85 -20.96 -29.70
N THR A 539 6.35 -21.57 -28.63
CA THR A 539 5.93 -21.27 -27.25
C THR A 539 6.56 -19.99 -26.70
N ASP A 540 7.65 -19.54 -27.34
CA ASP A 540 8.65 -18.60 -26.84
C ASP A 540 8.88 -17.42 -27.82
N SER A 541 7.97 -16.45 -27.96
CA SER A 541 6.61 -16.36 -27.42
C SER A 541 5.57 -16.10 -28.53
N ALA A 542 5.64 -16.84 -29.64
CA ALA A 542 4.70 -16.67 -30.77
C ALA A 542 3.24 -16.96 -30.38
N ALA A 543 3.01 -18.06 -29.65
CA ALA A 543 1.69 -18.44 -29.15
C ALA A 543 1.15 -17.41 -28.12
N PRO A 544 1.90 -16.99 -27.08
CA PRO A 544 1.55 -15.86 -26.23
C PRO A 544 1.14 -14.59 -27.02
N CYS A 545 1.92 -14.20 -28.03
CA CYS A 545 1.60 -13.04 -28.88
C CYS A 545 0.23 -13.20 -29.56
N ALA A 546 -0.02 -14.35 -30.19
CA ALA A 546 -1.31 -14.64 -30.82
C ALA A 546 -2.48 -14.67 -29.81
N MET A 547 -2.25 -15.16 -28.58
CA MET A 547 -3.22 -15.13 -27.49
C MET A 547 -3.61 -13.68 -27.14
N LEU A 548 -2.64 -12.76 -27.07
CA LEU A 548 -2.93 -11.35 -26.77
C LEU A 548 -3.73 -10.67 -27.89
N LEU A 549 -3.44 -10.95 -29.16
CA LEU A 549 -4.25 -10.47 -30.29
C LEU A 549 -5.69 -10.98 -30.20
N HIS A 550 -5.86 -12.27 -29.87
CA HIS A 550 -7.17 -12.88 -29.69
C HIS A 550 -7.96 -12.24 -28.55
N VAL A 551 -7.31 -12.02 -27.39
CA VAL A 551 -7.90 -11.36 -26.23
C VAL A 551 -8.39 -9.96 -26.62
N ALA A 552 -7.55 -9.15 -27.27
CA ALA A 552 -7.90 -7.80 -27.69
C ALA A 552 -9.20 -7.77 -28.49
N ARG A 553 -9.28 -8.59 -29.54
CA ARG A 553 -10.47 -8.69 -30.39
C ARG A 553 -11.69 -9.24 -29.66
N SER A 554 -11.49 -10.15 -28.71
CA SER A 554 -12.59 -10.81 -28.02
C SER A 554 -13.26 -9.94 -26.95
N VAL A 555 -12.56 -8.96 -26.40
CA VAL A 555 -13.11 -8.03 -25.40
C VAL A 555 -13.56 -6.70 -25.98
N ASP A 556 -13.14 -6.36 -27.20
CA ASP A 556 -13.35 -5.03 -27.80
C ASP A 556 -14.83 -4.64 -27.89
N GLU A 557 -15.68 -5.48 -28.49
CA GLU A 557 -17.12 -5.19 -28.62
C GLU A 557 -17.81 -5.02 -27.26
N ALA A 558 -17.44 -5.84 -26.27
CA ALA A 558 -17.99 -5.77 -24.93
C ALA A 558 -17.55 -4.50 -24.19
N LEU A 559 -16.29 -4.08 -24.35
CA LEU A 559 -15.78 -2.82 -23.82
C LEU A 559 -16.52 -1.63 -24.45
N THR A 560 -16.67 -1.63 -25.79
CA THR A 560 -17.40 -0.58 -26.51
C THR A 560 -18.84 -0.48 -26.01
N LYS A 561 -19.58 -1.59 -25.91
CA LYS A 561 -20.95 -1.60 -25.38
C LYS A 561 -21.03 -1.14 -23.94
N LYS A 562 -20.06 -1.53 -23.10
CA LYS A 562 -20.01 -1.09 -21.69
C LYS A 562 -19.87 0.42 -21.61
N TRP A 563 -18.90 0.98 -22.31
CA TRP A 563 -18.63 2.42 -22.26
C TRP A 563 -19.73 3.26 -22.92
N GLU A 564 -20.32 2.80 -24.03
CA GLU A 564 -21.51 3.43 -24.61
C GLU A 564 -22.69 3.44 -23.62
N ALA A 565 -22.90 2.35 -22.88
CA ALA A 565 -23.96 2.27 -21.87
C ALA A 565 -23.68 3.19 -20.67
N MET A 566 -22.43 3.31 -20.23
CA MET A 566 -22.02 4.24 -19.17
C MET A 566 -22.21 5.70 -19.62
N GLU A 567 -21.79 6.04 -20.83
CA GLU A 567 -21.99 7.38 -21.41
C GLU A 567 -23.48 7.72 -21.55
N ALA A 568 -24.29 6.79 -22.04
CA ALA A 568 -25.74 6.97 -22.13
C ALA A 568 -26.42 7.13 -20.75
N ALA A 569 -25.86 6.51 -19.70
CA ALA A 569 -26.33 6.64 -18.33
C ALA A 569 -25.83 7.93 -17.63
N GLY A 570 -24.91 8.66 -18.24
CA GLY A 570 -24.24 9.82 -17.63
C GLY A 570 -23.18 9.45 -16.59
N ASP A 571 -22.73 8.19 -16.58
CA ASP A 571 -21.76 7.63 -15.64
C ASP A 571 -20.33 7.77 -16.19
N THR A 572 -19.92 9.02 -16.41
CA THR A 572 -18.65 9.41 -17.06
C THR A 572 -17.96 10.57 -16.35
N ASP A 573 -18.40 10.86 -15.12
CA ASP A 573 -18.00 12.05 -14.36
C ASP A 573 -16.71 11.86 -13.55
N GLY A 574 -16.03 10.72 -13.72
CA GLY A 574 -14.75 10.40 -13.06
C GLY A 574 -14.86 10.13 -11.56
N LEU A 575 -16.07 9.82 -11.05
CA LEU A 575 -16.28 9.42 -9.65
C LEU A 575 -15.76 8.00 -9.35
N GLU A 576 -15.68 7.14 -10.36
CA GLU A 576 -15.00 5.84 -10.30
C GLU A 576 -13.67 5.90 -11.06
N GLU A 577 -12.71 5.05 -10.68
CA GLU A 577 -11.43 4.92 -11.39
C GLU A 577 -11.65 4.46 -12.83
N GLU A 578 -11.15 5.23 -13.80
CA GLU A 578 -11.17 4.87 -15.21
C GLU A 578 -10.26 3.68 -15.47
N LYS A 579 -10.79 2.62 -16.08
CA LYS A 579 -10.04 1.38 -16.35
C LYS A 579 -9.92 1.12 -17.84
N GLY A 580 -8.74 0.73 -18.28
CA GLY A 580 -8.43 0.34 -19.66
C GLY A 580 -7.66 -0.98 -19.74
N VAL A 581 -7.45 -1.43 -20.98
CA VAL A 581 -6.60 -2.59 -21.29
C VAL A 581 -5.40 -2.12 -22.09
N GLN A 582 -4.22 -2.59 -21.70
CA GLN A 582 -2.96 -2.37 -22.40
C GLN A 582 -2.35 -3.69 -22.82
N ILE A 583 -1.85 -3.79 -24.05
CA ILE A 583 -1.09 -4.93 -24.55
C ILE A 583 0.30 -4.46 -24.95
N LEU A 584 1.33 -5.16 -24.46
CA LEU A 584 2.72 -4.94 -24.81
C LEU A 584 3.24 -6.14 -25.58
N LEU A 585 3.74 -5.90 -26.79
CA LEU A 585 4.55 -6.85 -27.52
C LEU A 585 5.98 -6.33 -27.50
N LEU A 586 6.79 -6.94 -26.63
CA LEU A 586 8.13 -6.50 -26.26
C LEU A 586 9.19 -7.09 -27.19
N ASP A 587 10.25 -6.33 -27.47
CA ASP A 587 11.35 -6.74 -28.35
C ASP A 587 12.64 -6.97 -27.57
N GLY A 588 13.43 -7.95 -27.96
CA GLY A 588 14.71 -8.26 -27.35
C GLY A 588 14.62 -8.73 -25.90
N GLU A 589 13.67 -9.58 -25.57
CA GLU A 589 13.70 -10.32 -24.29
C GLU A 589 14.97 -11.18 -24.23
N GLU A 590 15.30 -11.81 -25.37
CA GLU A 590 16.28 -12.87 -25.42
C GLU A 590 17.72 -12.39 -25.29
N ALA A 591 18.54 -13.25 -24.69
CA ALA A 591 19.97 -13.05 -24.64
C ALA A 591 20.60 -13.32 -26.01
N TRP A 592 21.51 -12.45 -26.46
CA TRP A 592 22.21 -12.66 -27.73
C TRP A 592 23.35 -13.69 -27.62
N VAL A 593 23.95 -13.82 -26.43
CA VAL A 593 25.01 -14.80 -26.16
C VAL A 593 24.76 -15.53 -24.85
N GLN A 594 24.60 -14.78 -23.75
CA GLN A 594 24.41 -15.37 -22.43
C GLN A 594 23.55 -14.45 -21.57
N TRP A 595 22.50 -15.02 -20.99
CA TRP A 595 21.61 -14.30 -20.09
C TRP A 595 22.38 -13.64 -18.93
N THR A 596 22.35 -12.31 -18.90
CA THR A 596 22.92 -11.44 -17.85
C THR A 596 22.08 -10.18 -17.73
N ASP A 597 22.25 -9.39 -16.67
CA ASP A 597 21.53 -8.12 -16.45
C ASP A 597 21.66 -7.11 -17.61
N THR A 598 22.65 -7.28 -18.49
CA THR A 598 22.88 -6.42 -19.66
C THR A 598 22.66 -7.11 -21.01
N ASP A 599 22.58 -8.44 -21.04
CA ASP A 599 22.32 -9.26 -22.24
C ASP A 599 21.04 -10.08 -22.07
N SER A 600 19.94 -9.35 -21.87
CA SER A 600 18.55 -9.81 -21.89
C SER A 600 17.63 -8.59 -21.77
N THR A 601 16.32 -8.78 -21.94
CA THR A 601 15.26 -7.83 -21.57
C THR A 601 15.50 -6.41 -22.10
N TYR A 602 16.07 -6.28 -23.30
CA TYR A 602 16.51 -5.01 -23.89
C TYR A 602 15.33 -4.05 -24.05
N GLY A 603 14.23 -4.50 -24.67
CA GLY A 603 13.04 -3.69 -24.88
C GLY A 603 12.30 -3.35 -23.60
N SER A 604 12.10 -4.31 -22.70
CA SER A 604 11.41 -4.07 -21.42
C SER A 604 12.21 -3.17 -20.48
N ARG A 605 13.54 -3.31 -20.39
CA ARG A 605 14.41 -2.39 -19.63
C ARG A 605 14.29 -0.96 -20.14
N ALA A 606 14.41 -0.78 -21.46
CA ALA A 606 14.32 0.54 -22.07
C ALA A 606 12.92 1.17 -21.88
N LEU A 607 11.85 0.39 -22.04
CA LEU A 607 10.47 0.87 -21.86
C LEU A 607 10.16 1.24 -20.41
N ALA A 608 10.51 0.37 -19.46
CA ALA A 608 10.29 0.64 -18.04
C ALA A 608 11.08 1.86 -17.56
N GLU A 609 12.30 2.06 -18.07
CA GLU A 609 13.07 3.29 -17.79
C GLU A 609 12.41 4.53 -18.41
N HIS A 610 11.98 4.45 -19.67
CA HIS A 610 11.30 5.54 -20.36
C HIS A 610 10.02 5.97 -19.65
N TRP A 611 9.13 5.02 -19.35
CA TRP A 611 7.86 5.27 -18.68
C TRP A 611 7.99 5.70 -17.22
N ASN A 612 9.10 5.40 -16.55
CA ASN A 612 9.39 5.94 -15.22
C ASN A 612 9.92 7.38 -15.28
N GLY A 613 10.54 7.77 -16.41
CA GLY A 613 11.05 9.12 -16.63
C GLY A 613 10.03 10.10 -17.21
N GLU A 614 9.09 9.61 -18.01
CA GLU A 614 8.01 10.41 -18.61
C GLU A 614 6.98 10.82 -17.57
N VAL A 615 6.47 12.06 -17.66
CA VAL A 615 5.50 12.61 -16.70
C VAL A 615 4.25 13.02 -17.46
N HIS A 616 3.10 12.53 -17.02
CA HIS A 616 1.79 12.96 -17.50
C HIS A 616 1.47 14.41 -17.10
N PRO A 617 0.44 15.05 -17.68
CA PRO A 617 -0.01 16.37 -17.24
C PRO A 617 -0.20 16.48 -15.72
N ALA A 618 0.04 17.66 -15.14
CA ALA A 618 0.06 17.85 -13.69
C ALA A 618 -1.25 17.54 -12.95
N MET A 619 -2.37 17.46 -13.67
CA MET A 619 -3.69 17.14 -13.12
C MET A 619 -4.08 15.67 -13.30
N SER A 620 -3.21 14.86 -13.90
CA SER A 620 -3.48 13.44 -14.17
C SER A 620 -3.47 12.61 -12.89
N VAL A 621 -4.28 11.56 -12.83
CA VAL A 621 -4.33 10.62 -11.69
C VAL A 621 -2.98 9.90 -11.51
N TYR A 622 -2.42 9.41 -12.61
CA TYR A 622 -1.14 8.70 -12.65
C TYR A 622 -0.04 9.64 -13.12
N LYS A 623 0.98 9.83 -12.29
CA LYS A 623 2.07 10.78 -12.56
C LYS A 623 2.95 10.32 -13.72
N HIS A 624 3.30 9.05 -13.75
CA HIS A 624 4.12 8.43 -14.78
C HIS A 624 3.31 7.35 -15.53
N PRO A 625 3.57 7.09 -16.84
CA PRO A 625 2.92 5.99 -17.55
C PRO A 625 3.04 4.64 -16.82
N ILE A 626 4.18 4.38 -16.18
CA ILE A 626 4.40 3.15 -15.42
C ILE A 626 3.47 3.01 -14.20
N ASP A 627 3.09 4.13 -13.57
CA ASP A 627 2.18 4.15 -12.41
C ASP A 627 0.76 3.72 -12.81
N SER A 628 0.40 3.87 -14.09
CA SER A 628 -0.91 3.49 -14.60
C SER A 628 -1.09 1.97 -14.75
N ILE A 629 -0.05 1.17 -14.53
CA ILE A 629 -0.13 -0.30 -14.64
C ILE A 629 -0.73 -0.90 -13.37
N SER A 630 -2.01 -1.27 -13.42
CA SER A 630 -2.69 -1.86 -12.26
C SER A 630 -2.21 -3.28 -11.95
N LEU A 631 -1.90 -4.04 -12.99
CA LEU A 631 -1.32 -5.39 -12.93
C LEU A 631 -0.63 -5.67 -14.27
N PHE A 632 0.62 -6.13 -14.20
CA PHE A 632 1.40 -6.58 -15.36
C PHE A 632 1.31 -8.11 -15.46
N VAL A 633 0.57 -8.60 -16.43
CA VAL A 633 0.36 -10.03 -16.69
C VAL A 633 1.26 -10.46 -17.84
N LEU A 634 2.36 -11.11 -17.54
CA LEU A 634 3.34 -11.57 -18.53
C LEU A 634 3.06 -13.02 -18.91
N LEU A 635 2.81 -13.29 -20.19
CA LEU A 635 2.64 -14.62 -20.75
C LEU A 635 3.95 -15.02 -21.44
N ASP A 636 4.49 -16.16 -21.03
CA ASP A 636 5.72 -16.68 -21.60
C ASP A 636 5.74 -18.23 -21.58
N LEU A 637 6.40 -18.82 -22.56
CA LEU A 637 6.55 -20.28 -22.76
C LEU A 637 5.23 -21.06 -22.76
N LEU A 638 4.16 -20.47 -23.32
CA LEU A 638 2.83 -21.08 -23.36
C LEU A 638 2.55 -21.77 -24.70
N GLY A 639 2.00 -22.98 -24.64
CA GLY A 639 1.51 -23.71 -25.82
C GLY A 639 1.86 -25.19 -25.83
N ALA A 640 2.82 -25.62 -24.98
CA ALA A 640 3.04 -27.04 -24.71
C ALA A 640 1.86 -27.66 -23.94
N ASN A 641 1.68 -28.97 -24.06
CA ASN A 641 0.65 -29.70 -23.32
C ASN A 641 0.94 -29.77 -21.81
N ASP A 642 -0.13 -29.91 -21.02
CA ASP A 642 -0.08 -30.12 -19.55
C ASP A 642 0.83 -29.12 -18.79
N PRO A 643 0.71 -27.79 -19.03
CA PRO A 643 1.54 -26.81 -18.36
C PRO A 643 1.21 -26.73 -16.87
N HIS A 644 2.22 -26.45 -16.06
CA HIS A 644 2.09 -26.19 -14.63
C HIS A 644 2.56 -24.77 -14.34
N ILE A 645 1.65 -23.83 -14.09
CA ILE A 645 1.99 -22.44 -13.78
C ILE A 645 2.03 -22.26 -12.26
N PRO A 646 3.20 -22.02 -11.65
CA PRO A 646 3.28 -21.67 -10.24
C PRO A 646 2.75 -20.25 -9.97
N SER A 647 2.34 -19.99 -8.73
CA SER A 647 2.16 -18.62 -8.28
C SER A 647 3.49 -18.09 -7.72
N TYR A 648 4.17 -17.26 -8.51
CA TYR A 648 5.50 -16.74 -8.18
C TYR A 648 5.48 -15.67 -7.09
N PHE A 649 4.52 -14.74 -7.14
CA PHE A 649 4.51 -13.55 -6.27
C PHE A 649 3.36 -13.59 -5.26
N GLN A 650 3.69 -13.35 -3.99
CA GLN A 650 2.69 -13.32 -2.92
C GLN A 650 1.75 -12.11 -3.06
N THR A 651 2.27 -10.96 -3.49
CA THR A 651 1.52 -9.69 -3.63
C THR A 651 0.39 -9.78 -4.65
N THR A 652 0.54 -10.63 -5.68
CA THR A 652 -0.44 -10.83 -6.75
C THR A 652 -1.08 -12.22 -6.71
N HIS A 653 -0.87 -13.00 -5.63
CA HIS A 653 -1.45 -14.33 -5.49
C HIS A 653 -2.99 -14.30 -5.59
N TRP A 654 -3.62 -13.22 -5.14
CA TRP A 654 -5.06 -13.03 -5.30
C TRP A 654 -5.50 -13.04 -6.77
N ALA A 655 -4.72 -12.46 -7.70
CA ALA A 655 -5.03 -12.44 -9.13
C ALA A 655 -4.84 -13.83 -9.74
N TYR A 656 -3.78 -14.53 -9.34
CA TYR A 656 -3.58 -15.94 -9.66
C TYR A 656 -4.78 -16.79 -9.20
N GLN A 657 -5.29 -16.58 -7.98
CA GLN A 657 -6.46 -17.30 -7.45
C GLN A 657 -7.73 -17.02 -8.27
N LYS A 658 -7.89 -15.78 -8.77
CA LYS A 658 -9.01 -15.44 -9.66
C LYS A 658 -8.91 -16.19 -10.99
N LEU A 659 -7.74 -16.18 -11.63
CA LEU A 659 -7.51 -16.92 -12.87
C LEU A 659 -7.70 -18.44 -12.68
N ALA A 660 -7.18 -19.01 -11.59
CA ALA A 660 -7.37 -20.42 -11.24
C ALA A 660 -8.85 -20.76 -10.97
N LYS A 661 -9.60 -19.83 -10.37
CA LYS A 661 -11.06 -19.98 -10.18
C LYS A 661 -11.78 -20.02 -11.52
N VAL A 662 -11.43 -19.14 -12.46
CA VAL A 662 -11.96 -19.12 -13.83
C VAL A 662 -11.67 -20.45 -14.51
N GLU A 663 -10.43 -20.93 -14.48
CA GLU A 663 -10.04 -22.21 -15.07
C GLU A 663 -10.90 -23.36 -14.54
N ARG A 664 -10.98 -23.50 -13.21
CA ARG A 664 -11.78 -24.54 -12.58
C ARG A 664 -13.25 -24.48 -13.04
N ARG A 665 -13.84 -23.29 -13.12
CA ARG A 665 -15.23 -23.12 -13.58
C ARG A 665 -15.39 -23.54 -15.04
N MET A 666 -14.50 -23.09 -15.92
CA MET A 666 -14.56 -23.42 -17.35
C MET A 666 -14.36 -24.92 -17.60
N ARG A 667 -13.47 -25.58 -16.84
CA ARG A 667 -13.35 -27.05 -16.86
C ARG A 667 -14.63 -27.76 -16.39
N GLN A 668 -15.25 -27.28 -15.30
CA GLN A 668 -16.54 -27.82 -14.82
C GLN A 668 -17.67 -27.66 -15.86
N LEU A 669 -17.68 -26.54 -16.58
CA LEU A 669 -18.64 -26.26 -17.65
C LEU A 669 -18.35 -27.03 -18.95
N LYS A 670 -17.19 -27.70 -19.03
CA LYS A 670 -16.68 -28.44 -20.20
C LYS A 670 -16.57 -27.57 -21.45
N ILE A 671 -16.03 -26.36 -21.27
CA ILE A 671 -15.84 -25.38 -22.36
C ILE A 671 -14.36 -25.10 -22.67
N LEU A 672 -13.47 -25.90 -22.06
CA LEU A 672 -12.04 -25.99 -22.38
C LEU A 672 -11.80 -27.32 -23.14
N GLU A 673 -10.92 -27.30 -24.13
CA GLU A 673 -10.63 -28.38 -25.07
C GLU A 673 -9.55 -29.35 -24.56
N SER A 674 -8.54 -28.84 -23.86
CA SER A 674 -7.43 -29.63 -23.35
C SER A 674 -7.86 -30.60 -22.23
N THR A 675 -7.14 -31.71 -22.11
CA THR A 675 -7.34 -32.71 -21.03
C THR A 675 -6.03 -32.96 -20.25
N PRO A 676 -5.51 -31.96 -19.54
CA PRO A 676 -4.27 -32.07 -18.77
C PRO A 676 -4.43 -33.00 -17.55
N GLN A 677 -3.31 -33.45 -17.00
CA GLN A 677 -3.29 -34.30 -15.79
C GLN A 677 -3.71 -33.51 -14.54
N GLY A 678 -3.42 -32.20 -14.52
CA GLY A 678 -3.85 -31.28 -13.49
C GLY A 678 -4.36 -29.96 -14.07
N PRO A 679 -4.95 -29.07 -13.26
CA PRO A 679 -5.22 -27.71 -13.71
C PRO A 679 -3.91 -27.00 -14.07
N PHE A 680 -3.95 -26.12 -15.06
CA PHE A 680 -2.83 -25.26 -15.47
C PHE A 680 -2.37 -24.40 -14.29
N LEU A 681 -3.29 -23.98 -13.42
CA LEU A 681 -3.03 -23.13 -12.27
C LEU A 681 -3.32 -23.86 -10.93
N PRO A 682 -2.49 -24.84 -10.52
CA PRO A 682 -2.77 -25.71 -9.38
C PRO A 682 -2.57 -25.07 -8.00
N GLU A 683 -1.79 -24.00 -7.91
CA GLU A 683 -1.38 -23.41 -6.63
C GLU A 683 -2.40 -22.44 -5.99
N ALA A 684 -3.70 -22.52 -6.31
CA ALA A 684 -4.69 -21.56 -5.80
C ALA A 684 -4.82 -21.51 -4.26
N ASN A 685 -4.37 -22.56 -3.57
CA ASN A 685 -4.40 -22.65 -2.10
C ASN A 685 -3.01 -22.46 -1.47
N LYS A 686 -2.06 -21.85 -2.19
CA LYS A 686 -0.69 -21.63 -1.70
C LYS A 686 -0.70 -20.63 -0.53
N GLU A 687 -0.23 -21.06 0.63
CA GLU A 687 -0.11 -20.24 1.82
C GLU A 687 1.13 -19.34 1.75
N SER A 688 1.11 -18.18 2.45
CA SER A 688 2.22 -17.22 2.49
C SER A 688 3.60 -17.85 2.80
N ARG A 689 3.64 -18.88 3.65
CA ARG A 689 4.89 -19.58 4.01
C ARG A 689 5.48 -20.45 2.89
N GLN A 690 4.74 -20.72 1.83
CA GLN A 690 5.14 -21.58 0.72
C GLN A 690 5.79 -20.81 -0.44
N PHE A 691 5.68 -19.47 -0.43
CA PHE A 691 6.41 -18.62 -1.36
C PHE A 691 7.90 -18.66 -1.03
N ARG A 692 8.74 -18.82 -2.07
CA ARG A 692 10.20 -18.91 -1.94
C ARG A 692 10.85 -17.72 -2.66
N PRO A 693 12.06 -17.30 -2.27
CA PRO A 693 12.75 -16.15 -2.87
C PRO A 693 13.22 -16.33 -4.34
N GLY A 694 12.80 -17.38 -5.03
CA GLY A 694 13.21 -17.66 -6.42
C GLY A 694 12.04 -17.46 -7.37
N PHE A 695 12.25 -16.63 -8.38
CA PHE A 695 11.35 -16.41 -9.52
C PHE A 695 12.17 -16.49 -10.81
N VAL A 696 11.50 -16.62 -11.95
CA VAL A 696 12.15 -16.68 -13.27
C VAL A 696 12.50 -15.25 -13.70
N LEU A 697 13.71 -14.99 -14.19
CA LEU A 697 14.05 -13.70 -14.78
C LEU A 697 13.44 -13.60 -16.17
N ASP A 698 12.76 -12.49 -16.45
CA ASP A 698 11.99 -12.26 -17.68
C ASP A 698 11.64 -10.75 -17.75
N ASP A 699 10.94 -10.32 -18.79
CA ASP A 699 10.55 -8.95 -19.12
C ASP A 699 9.78 -8.19 -18.04
N HIS A 700 9.23 -8.87 -17.03
CA HIS A 700 8.58 -8.22 -15.90
C HIS A 700 9.57 -7.57 -14.92
N VAL A 701 10.83 -8.02 -14.88
CA VAL A 701 11.82 -7.60 -13.89
C VAL A 701 12.01 -6.07 -13.86
N PRO A 702 12.21 -5.38 -15.00
CA PRO A 702 12.39 -3.93 -15.00
C PRO A 702 11.18 -3.15 -14.49
N PHE A 703 9.96 -3.68 -14.69
CA PHE A 703 8.72 -3.09 -14.17
C PHE A 703 8.56 -3.38 -12.68
N MET A 704 8.85 -4.60 -12.25
CA MET A 704 8.79 -5.02 -10.85
C MET A 704 9.75 -4.22 -9.97
N ASP A 705 10.98 -3.97 -10.45
CA ASP A 705 11.98 -3.15 -9.77
C ASP A 705 11.52 -1.70 -9.56
N ARG A 706 10.49 -1.27 -10.30
CA ARG A 706 9.87 0.06 -10.21
C ARG A 706 8.49 0.02 -9.51
N GLY A 707 8.17 -1.07 -8.82
CA GLY A 707 6.98 -1.18 -7.99
C GLY A 707 5.74 -1.74 -8.69
N VAL A 708 5.83 -2.16 -9.95
CA VAL A 708 4.69 -2.71 -10.68
C VAL A 708 4.33 -4.11 -10.16
N ASN A 709 3.04 -4.34 -9.92
CA ASN A 709 2.52 -5.65 -9.52
C ASN A 709 2.56 -6.64 -10.69
N ILE A 710 3.19 -7.81 -10.50
CA ILE A 710 3.40 -8.81 -11.56
C ILE A 710 2.55 -10.06 -11.35
N LEU A 711 1.85 -10.51 -12.39
CA LEU A 711 1.32 -11.88 -12.51
C LEU A 711 2.06 -12.58 -13.66
N HIS A 712 3.05 -13.40 -13.32
CA HIS A 712 3.87 -14.10 -14.31
C HIS A 712 3.25 -15.47 -14.64
N ILE A 713 2.76 -15.60 -15.87
CA ILE A 713 2.15 -16.82 -16.42
C ILE A 713 3.21 -17.53 -17.27
N ILE A 714 4.13 -18.20 -16.58
CA ILE A 714 5.18 -19.03 -17.18
C ILE A 714 5.22 -20.40 -16.48
N PRO A 715 5.30 -21.52 -17.23
CA PRO A 715 5.31 -22.86 -16.63
C PRO A 715 6.59 -23.13 -15.84
N THR A 716 6.51 -24.02 -14.85
CA THR A 716 7.68 -24.66 -14.24
C THR A 716 7.35 -26.14 -14.02
N PRO A 717 8.11 -27.08 -14.60
CA PRO A 717 9.26 -26.87 -15.48
C PRO A 717 8.86 -26.23 -16.83
N PHE A 718 9.85 -25.64 -17.52
CA PHE A 718 9.67 -25.15 -18.90
C PHE A 718 9.36 -26.32 -19.85
N PRO A 719 8.75 -26.04 -21.02
CA PRO A 719 8.60 -27.03 -22.08
C PRO A 719 9.93 -27.74 -22.37
N TRP A 720 9.91 -29.05 -22.55
CA TRP A 720 11.14 -29.83 -22.68
C TRP A 720 11.97 -29.45 -23.92
N PHE A 721 11.33 -28.83 -24.91
CA PHE A 721 11.91 -28.31 -26.14
C PHE A 721 12.29 -26.83 -26.07
N TRP A 722 12.16 -26.16 -24.91
CA TRP A 722 12.60 -24.78 -24.72
C TRP A 722 14.06 -24.57 -25.17
N HIS A 723 14.29 -23.50 -25.95
CA HIS A 723 15.55 -23.18 -26.63
C HIS A 723 16.10 -24.28 -27.56
N ARG A 724 15.23 -25.11 -28.15
CA ARG A 724 15.60 -26.10 -29.17
C ARG A 724 14.82 -25.89 -30.47
N MET A 725 15.32 -26.42 -31.58
CA MET A 725 14.67 -26.27 -32.88
C MET A 725 13.27 -26.89 -32.92
N GLU A 726 12.96 -27.81 -32.02
CA GLU A 726 11.65 -28.41 -31.82
C GLU A 726 10.62 -27.44 -31.19
N ASP A 727 11.02 -26.24 -30.75
CA ASP A 727 10.05 -25.18 -30.42
C ASP A 727 9.50 -24.52 -31.70
N ASP A 728 8.75 -25.31 -32.46
CA ASP A 728 8.10 -24.97 -33.72
C ASP A 728 6.57 -25.12 -33.61
N GLY A 729 5.85 -24.73 -34.68
CA GLY A 729 4.39 -24.80 -34.69
C GLY A 729 3.82 -26.22 -34.53
N GLU A 730 4.54 -27.25 -34.99
CA GLU A 730 4.07 -28.64 -34.97
C GLU A 730 4.08 -29.24 -33.54
N HIS A 731 4.88 -28.66 -32.65
CA HIS A 731 4.98 -29.10 -31.25
C HIS A 731 4.05 -28.34 -30.29
N LEU A 732 3.29 -27.36 -30.79
CA LEU A 732 2.21 -26.74 -30.03
C LEU A 732 1.05 -27.72 -29.81
N ASP A 733 0.53 -27.75 -28.59
CA ASP A 733 -0.72 -28.45 -28.29
C ASP A 733 -1.90 -27.52 -28.57
N GLY A 734 -2.47 -27.63 -29.77
CA GLY A 734 -3.58 -26.79 -30.24
C GLY A 734 -4.69 -26.57 -29.19
N PRO A 735 -5.25 -27.62 -28.55
CA PRO A 735 -6.23 -27.48 -27.48
C PRO A 735 -5.76 -26.63 -26.30
N THR A 736 -4.50 -26.78 -25.86
CA THR A 736 -3.91 -25.95 -24.80
C THR A 736 -3.75 -24.49 -25.23
N VAL A 737 -3.35 -24.23 -26.48
CA VAL A 737 -3.27 -22.84 -27.01
C VAL A 737 -4.65 -22.19 -27.03
N GLN A 738 -5.68 -22.89 -27.50
CA GLN A 738 -7.07 -22.42 -27.49
C GLN A 738 -7.55 -22.10 -26.07
N ASP A 739 -7.29 -23.00 -25.13
CA ASP A 739 -7.71 -22.84 -23.74
C ASP A 739 -7.05 -21.64 -23.06
N TRP A 740 -5.76 -21.40 -23.28
CA TRP A 740 -5.07 -20.23 -22.73
C TRP A 740 -5.69 -18.91 -23.23
N ALA A 741 -5.95 -18.79 -24.53
CA ALA A 741 -6.59 -17.58 -25.07
C ALA A 741 -7.98 -17.36 -24.47
N LYS A 742 -8.76 -18.43 -24.29
CA LYS A 742 -10.09 -18.34 -23.67
C LYS A 742 -10.03 -17.99 -22.18
N LEU A 743 -9.08 -18.56 -21.44
CA LEU A 743 -8.83 -18.26 -20.03
C LEU A 743 -8.42 -16.79 -19.83
N MET A 744 -7.50 -16.30 -20.66
CA MET A 744 -7.06 -14.92 -20.60
C MET A 744 -8.16 -13.94 -21.00
N THR A 745 -8.97 -14.29 -22.01
CA THR A 745 -10.15 -13.49 -22.38
C THR A 745 -11.15 -13.41 -21.21
N ALA A 746 -11.42 -14.53 -20.55
CA ALA A 746 -12.29 -14.57 -19.37
C ALA A 746 -11.72 -13.74 -18.21
N PHE A 747 -10.42 -13.82 -17.96
CA PHE A 747 -9.76 -13.06 -16.91
C PHE A 747 -9.82 -11.54 -17.15
N VAL A 748 -9.55 -11.10 -18.37
CA VAL A 748 -9.67 -9.69 -18.77
C VAL A 748 -11.13 -9.24 -18.69
N ALA A 749 -12.08 -10.06 -19.14
CA ALA A 749 -13.49 -9.74 -19.05
C ALA A 749 -14.01 -9.62 -17.61
N GLU A 750 -13.54 -10.49 -16.68
CA GLU A 750 -13.84 -10.35 -15.24
C GLU A 750 -13.13 -9.13 -14.62
N TRP A 751 -11.92 -8.77 -15.09
CA TRP A 751 -11.20 -7.58 -14.63
C TRP A 751 -11.87 -6.28 -15.06
N MET A 752 -12.35 -6.24 -16.31
CA MET A 752 -12.99 -5.08 -16.93
C MET A 752 -14.49 -5.02 -16.65
N ASP A 753 -15.02 -5.88 -15.77
CA ASP A 753 -16.43 -5.93 -15.38
C ASP A 753 -17.40 -6.03 -16.57
N LEU A 754 -17.12 -6.95 -17.50
CA LEU A 754 -17.86 -7.09 -18.77
C LEU A 754 -19.10 -8.00 -18.66
N GLU A 755 -19.49 -8.41 -17.46
CA GLU A 755 -20.72 -9.19 -17.27
C GLU A 755 -21.94 -8.39 -17.77
N GLY A 756 -22.81 -9.04 -18.54
CA GLY A 756 -23.94 -8.37 -19.22
C GLY A 756 -23.58 -7.69 -20.55
N PHE A 757 -22.30 -7.45 -20.82
CA PHE A 757 -21.82 -6.84 -22.07
C PHE A 757 -21.15 -7.84 -23.03
N VAL A 758 -20.81 -9.04 -22.55
CA VAL A 758 -20.40 -10.16 -23.42
C VAL A 758 -21.50 -10.43 -24.47
N PRO A 759 -21.20 -10.35 -25.78
CA PRO A 759 -22.18 -10.55 -26.84
C PRO A 759 -22.93 -11.89 -26.76
N SER A 760 -24.16 -11.95 -27.27
CA SER A 760 -24.88 -13.21 -27.47
C SER A 760 -24.27 -13.97 -28.65
N LEU A 761 -24.29 -15.31 -28.62
CA LEU A 761 -23.82 -16.13 -29.75
C LEU A 761 -24.73 -16.01 -31.01
N GLU A 762 -25.86 -15.31 -30.92
CA GLU A 762 -26.86 -15.23 -32.01
C GLU A 762 -26.79 -13.95 -32.85
N ASP A 763 -25.98 -12.95 -32.48
CA ASP A 763 -25.87 -11.72 -33.28
C ASP A 763 -24.65 -11.73 -34.20
N LYS A 764 -24.93 -12.16 -35.43
CA LYS A 764 -24.19 -11.94 -36.69
C LYS A 764 -23.00 -12.85 -36.97
N ALA A 765 -23.30 -13.79 -37.86
CA ALA A 765 -22.55 -14.08 -39.08
C ALA A 765 -21.04 -14.24 -38.91
N VAL A 766 -20.61 -15.50 -39.11
CA VAL A 766 -19.50 -15.84 -40.01
C VAL A 766 -19.04 -14.60 -40.78
N TYR A 767 -17.85 -14.11 -40.46
CA TYR A 767 -17.09 -13.28 -41.39
C TYR A 767 -16.73 -14.18 -42.59
N ASP A 768 -17.75 -14.55 -43.36
CA ASP A 768 -17.59 -14.94 -44.74
C ASP A 768 -17.52 -13.61 -45.48
N ARG A 769 -16.30 -13.12 -45.58
CA ARG A 769 -15.89 -12.33 -46.73
C ARG A 769 -14.79 -13.10 -47.43
N SER A 770 -15.24 -14.13 -48.13
CA SER A 770 -15.20 -14.06 -49.59
C SER A 770 -15.67 -12.68 -50.12
N ASP A 771 -14.96 -11.58 -49.81
CA ASP A 771 -14.91 -10.41 -50.70
C ASP A 771 -13.84 -10.70 -51.74
N LYS A 772 -14.18 -11.73 -52.50
CA LYS A 772 -14.00 -11.71 -53.91
C LYS A 772 -14.82 -10.52 -54.43
N THR A 773 -14.11 -9.44 -54.69
CA THR A 773 -14.23 -8.83 -56.02
C THR A 773 -13.51 -9.70 -57.07
N GLU A 774 -13.83 -11.00 -57.02
CA GLU A 774 -14.06 -11.96 -58.10
C GLU A 774 -15.20 -12.89 -57.64
N LEU A 775 -16.33 -12.19 -57.42
CA LEU A 775 -17.73 -12.53 -57.15
C LEU A 775 -18.12 -13.08 -55.78
#